data_AF-A0A3A9STG4-F1
#
_entry.id   AF-A0A3A9STG4-F1
#
_cell.length_a   1.000
_cell.length_b   1.000
_cell.length_c   1.000
_cell.angle_alpha   90.00
_cell.angle_beta   90.00
_cell.angle_gamma   90.00
#
_symmetry.space_group_name_H-M   'P 1'
#
loop_
_entity.id
_entity.type
_entity.pdbx_description
1 polymer ?
#
loop_
_entity_poly.entity_id
_entity_poly.type
_entity_poly.pdbx_seq_one_letter_code
_entity_poly.pdbx_strand_id
1 'polypeptide(L)'
;MGGLDNIAKIESDHIDELTGFFNINGMISQIQGHDAHADENSVIIYLNVMNFKTFNQRYGFAGGNDFLKGMAKEIQDIFPDELAARTGGDQFIILGKSLTEEAILDRLKRLREAVTRHQKGLPMRIKAGIYQAMGNEAYPVVMIDRAKIACDEIIKVYDKDDNFFSDELNKKNELKQYVIDNFEDAFKKNYFKVYYQKEVRSLTGKVCGYEALARWQDPEMGLISPAIFVEVLESVRLVHRLDICIIDMVCADLRDDIDSGFAVEPISVNLSQLDFELCDIMAEIDKCREKYDIPVDLLHIEVTESAISSGSDFLGEQIKKFRDAGYEVWMDDFGSGYSSLNNLKNYDFDYLKIDMAFLRTFDSNKKSKVILAAIVNMAKELGIHTLAEGVETQEQYDFLRRIGCEKLQGYLFGKPKPVSDFVREVDCSMDVCEDLRFSKYYDKIGEVNFLGSTPLRPKTMEVVNNTPISISELKEGIPRYIYANNAYLEFLSSLGLSSMEQANDAYAESDIPEVREYAAAMERASKNESHRAEVDNITNGNICRNKIRFLAEAEGKKAFAVVSRNLTTKADTDLAESMQVAMAHVFFQYFRVDLFDENGTVENIFLNGDQVAVADKEPDSVKACKAYANMYLHPEDRDRFVEFYDMTTVKQRCDACDANYIVDYYHSAIPGDKGRMQMYMLLPFRYNGKWKYISCCRYADEIEDTWK
;
A
#
# COMPACT_ATOMS: atom_id res chain seq x y z
N MET A 1 -5.26 -84.25 -0.20
CA MET A 1 -5.64 -83.04 0.57
C MET A 1 -4.62 -81.90 0.44
N GLY A 2 -3.32 -82.13 0.25
CA GLY A 2 -2.32 -81.02 0.16
C GLY A 2 -2.28 -80.17 -1.12
N GLY A 3 -3.21 -80.34 -2.08
CA GLY A 3 -3.28 -79.52 -3.29
C GLY A 3 -4.26 -78.34 -3.20
N LEU A 4 -5.29 -78.45 -2.35
CA LEU A 4 -6.28 -77.38 -2.11
C LEU A 4 -5.76 -76.34 -1.12
N ASP A 5 -4.98 -76.76 -0.12
CA ASP A 5 -4.38 -75.86 0.88
C ASP A 5 -3.31 -74.92 0.30
N ASN A 6 -2.64 -75.31 -0.80
CA ASN A 6 -1.65 -74.45 -1.46
C ASN A 6 -2.30 -73.41 -2.39
N ILE A 7 -3.45 -73.73 -2.99
CA ILE A 7 -4.22 -72.79 -3.83
C ILE A 7 -4.93 -71.75 -2.94
N ALA A 8 -5.50 -72.19 -1.81
CA ALA A 8 -6.11 -71.28 -0.83
C ALA A 8 -5.10 -70.33 -0.16
N LYS A 9 -3.84 -70.77 0.03
CA LYS A 9 -2.75 -69.91 0.52
C LYS A 9 -2.31 -68.87 -0.50
N ILE A 10 -2.24 -69.24 -1.78
CA ILE A 10 -1.90 -68.31 -2.86
C ILE A 10 -3.02 -67.27 -3.05
N GLU A 11 -4.30 -67.66 -2.94
CA GLU A 11 -5.42 -66.71 -3.01
C GLU A 11 -5.46 -65.73 -1.81
N SER A 12 -5.04 -66.17 -0.62
CA SER A 12 -4.94 -65.32 0.59
C SER A 12 -3.86 -64.25 0.49
N ASP A 13 -2.75 -64.51 -0.21
CA ASP A 13 -1.62 -63.58 -0.32
C ASP A 13 -1.84 -62.45 -1.34
N HIS A 14 -2.97 -62.46 -2.06
CA HIS A 14 -3.31 -61.49 -3.11
C HIS A 14 -4.52 -60.61 -2.79
N ILE A 15 -5.14 -60.75 -1.62
CA ILE A 15 -6.36 -60.03 -1.20
C ILE A 15 -6.07 -59.20 0.06
N ASP A 16 -6.65 -57.99 0.16
CA ASP A 16 -6.69 -57.18 1.38
C ASP A 16 -7.81 -57.70 2.30
N GLU A 17 -7.45 -58.19 3.48
CA GLU A 17 -8.40 -58.80 4.42
C GLU A 17 -9.48 -57.81 4.93
N LEU A 18 -9.22 -56.50 4.88
CA LEU A 18 -10.15 -55.50 5.41
C LEU A 18 -11.27 -55.19 4.41
N THR A 19 -10.93 -55.00 3.14
CA THR A 19 -11.89 -54.57 2.09
C THR A 19 -12.35 -55.71 1.19
N GLY A 20 -11.62 -56.83 1.14
CA GLY A 20 -11.88 -57.93 0.22
C GLY A 20 -11.46 -57.65 -1.23
N PHE A 21 -10.81 -56.51 -1.49
CA PHE A 21 -10.20 -56.19 -2.77
C PHE A 21 -8.86 -56.87 -2.95
N PHE A 22 -8.29 -56.85 -4.16
CA PHE A 22 -6.91 -57.27 -4.33
C PHE A 22 -5.97 -56.40 -3.48
N ASN A 23 -4.87 -56.96 -3.01
CA ASN A 23 -3.76 -56.16 -2.54
C ASN A 23 -2.87 -55.74 -3.73
N ILE A 24 -1.79 -54.98 -3.47
CA ILE A 24 -0.90 -54.51 -4.55
C ILE A 24 -0.31 -55.66 -5.38
N ASN A 25 0.05 -56.79 -4.76
CA ASN A 25 0.62 -57.93 -5.47
C ASN A 25 -0.44 -58.62 -6.34
N GLY A 26 -1.66 -58.76 -5.83
CA GLY A 26 -2.81 -59.25 -6.59
C GLY A 26 -3.08 -58.37 -7.80
N MET A 27 -3.09 -57.05 -7.61
CA MET A 27 -3.28 -56.07 -8.68
C MET A 27 -2.22 -56.19 -9.78
N ILE A 28 -0.94 -56.26 -9.41
CA ILE A 28 0.15 -56.44 -10.36
C ILE A 28 -0.03 -57.74 -11.14
N SER A 29 -0.38 -58.85 -10.47
CA SER A 29 -0.63 -60.13 -11.15
C SER A 29 -1.81 -60.05 -12.11
N GLN A 30 -2.87 -59.30 -11.80
CA GLN A 30 -4.02 -59.12 -12.69
C GLN A 30 -3.67 -58.28 -13.92
N ILE A 31 -2.89 -57.22 -13.74
CA ILE A 31 -2.41 -56.40 -14.88
C ILE A 31 -1.39 -57.19 -15.72
N GLN A 32 -0.59 -58.09 -15.14
CA GLN A 32 0.33 -58.98 -15.88
C GLN A 32 -0.40 -60.11 -16.63
N GLY A 33 -1.43 -60.69 -16.01
CA GLY A 33 -2.21 -61.80 -16.58
C GLY A 33 -3.24 -61.35 -17.62
N HIS A 34 -3.63 -60.08 -17.57
CA HIS A 34 -4.18 -59.40 -18.74
C HIS A 34 -3.01 -59.09 -19.67
N ASP A 35 -2.96 -59.66 -20.88
CA ASP A 35 -1.96 -59.32 -21.89
C ASP A 35 -1.92 -57.79 -22.08
N ALA A 36 -1.03 -57.10 -21.38
CA ALA A 36 -0.84 -55.65 -21.46
C ALA A 36 -0.41 -55.21 -22.88
N HIS A 37 -0.03 -56.18 -23.72
CA HIS A 37 0.33 -56.02 -25.13
C HIS A 37 -0.86 -56.10 -26.10
N ALA A 38 -2.08 -56.44 -25.65
CA ALA A 38 -3.21 -56.74 -26.55
C ALA A 38 -4.39 -55.75 -26.51
N ASP A 39 -4.51 -54.85 -25.52
CA ASP A 39 -5.59 -53.86 -25.48
C ASP A 39 -5.04 -52.44 -25.24
N GLU A 40 -5.05 -51.61 -26.29
CA GLU A 40 -4.68 -50.17 -26.33
C GLU A 40 -5.58 -49.25 -25.46
N ASN A 41 -6.36 -49.81 -24.53
CA ASN A 41 -7.45 -49.12 -23.83
C ASN A 41 -7.56 -49.44 -22.33
N SER A 42 -6.51 -49.99 -21.70
CA SER A 42 -6.49 -50.20 -20.25
C SER A 42 -6.33 -48.88 -19.50
N VAL A 43 -7.06 -48.70 -18.39
CA VAL A 43 -7.01 -47.47 -17.59
C VAL A 43 -6.71 -47.81 -16.14
N ILE A 44 -5.71 -47.15 -15.56
CA ILE A 44 -5.43 -47.21 -14.13
C ILE A 44 -5.94 -45.93 -13.47
N ILE A 45 -6.76 -46.07 -12.45
CA ILE A 45 -7.22 -44.96 -11.60
C ILE A 45 -6.67 -45.19 -10.20
N TYR A 46 -5.82 -44.28 -9.74
CA TYR A 46 -5.26 -44.26 -8.40
C TYR A 46 -6.04 -43.28 -7.53
N LEU A 47 -6.58 -43.75 -6.41
CA LEU A 47 -7.39 -42.97 -5.49
C LEU A 47 -6.67 -42.79 -4.14
N ASN A 48 -6.67 -41.56 -3.64
CA ASN A 48 -6.16 -41.22 -2.31
C ASN A 48 -7.21 -40.44 -1.51
N VAL A 49 -7.43 -40.84 -0.25
CA VAL A 49 -8.41 -40.20 0.64
C VAL A 49 -7.73 -39.17 1.55
N MET A 50 -8.00 -37.90 1.28
CA MET A 50 -7.48 -36.79 2.06
C MET A 50 -7.97 -36.81 3.50
N ASN A 51 -7.12 -36.39 4.44
CA ASN A 51 -7.39 -36.27 5.88
C ASN A 51 -7.70 -37.59 6.61
N PHE A 52 -7.38 -38.76 6.03
CA PHE A 52 -7.65 -40.05 6.67
C PHE A 52 -6.94 -40.22 8.03
N LYS A 53 -5.70 -39.71 8.15
CA LYS A 53 -4.97 -39.70 9.43
C LYS A 53 -5.74 -38.92 10.51
N THR A 54 -6.24 -37.73 10.17
CA THR A 54 -7.06 -36.90 11.07
C THR A 54 -8.39 -37.59 11.42
N PHE A 55 -9.00 -38.27 10.44
CA PHE A 55 -10.20 -39.07 10.67
C PHE A 55 -9.94 -40.20 11.67
N ASN A 56 -8.82 -40.93 11.53
CA ASN A 56 -8.39 -41.96 12.48
C ASN A 56 -8.10 -41.40 13.86
N GLN A 57 -7.49 -40.22 13.97
CA GLN A 57 -7.24 -39.56 15.26
C GLN A 57 -8.55 -39.22 15.98
N ARG A 58 -9.60 -38.84 15.23
CA ARG A 58 -10.88 -38.43 15.80
C ARG A 58 -11.82 -39.60 16.12
N TYR A 59 -11.85 -40.63 15.27
CA TYR A 59 -12.82 -41.73 15.36
C TYR A 59 -12.18 -43.10 15.65
N GLY A 60 -10.87 -43.14 15.88
CA GLY A 60 -10.09 -44.34 16.10
C GLY A 60 -9.94 -45.20 14.85
N PHE A 61 -9.08 -46.21 14.93
CA PHE A 61 -8.83 -47.15 13.83
C PHE A 61 -10.09 -47.95 13.43
N ALA A 62 -10.99 -48.24 14.37
CA ALA A 62 -12.27 -48.89 14.05
C ALA A 62 -13.13 -48.00 13.13
N GLY A 63 -13.22 -46.71 13.43
CA GLY A 63 -13.93 -45.76 12.59
C GLY A 63 -13.32 -45.62 11.19
N GLY A 64 -11.98 -45.58 11.09
CA GLY A 64 -11.28 -45.60 9.81
C GLY A 64 -11.52 -46.87 9.01
N ASN A 65 -11.50 -48.02 9.67
CA ASN A 65 -11.79 -49.32 9.05
C ASN A 65 -13.22 -49.39 8.49
N ASP A 66 -14.21 -48.86 9.21
CA ASP A 66 -15.59 -48.75 8.71
C ASP A 66 -15.65 -47.87 7.46
N PHE A 67 -14.95 -46.73 7.47
CA PHE A 67 -14.88 -45.83 6.31
C PHE A 67 -14.28 -46.52 5.09
N LEU A 68 -13.17 -47.25 5.26
CA LEU A 68 -12.51 -47.97 4.17
C LEU A 68 -13.38 -49.08 3.59
N LYS A 69 -14.13 -49.80 4.44
CA LYS A 69 -15.13 -50.78 3.99
C LYS A 69 -16.28 -50.13 3.23
N GLY A 70 -16.75 -48.98 3.71
CA GLY A 70 -17.75 -48.17 3.01
C GLY A 70 -17.25 -47.74 1.64
N MET A 71 -16.04 -47.20 1.56
CA MET A 71 -15.41 -46.81 0.30
C MET A 71 -15.23 -47.98 -0.67
N ALA A 72 -14.78 -49.14 -0.19
CA ALA A 72 -14.68 -50.34 -1.01
C ALA A 72 -16.04 -50.75 -1.59
N LYS A 73 -17.11 -50.69 -0.80
CA LYS A 73 -18.46 -50.95 -1.29
C LYS A 73 -18.89 -49.96 -2.38
N GLU A 74 -18.68 -48.65 -2.17
CA GLU A 74 -19.02 -47.64 -3.19
C GLU A 74 -18.20 -47.81 -4.47
N ILE A 75 -16.92 -48.18 -4.36
CA ILE A 75 -16.08 -48.49 -5.53
C ILE A 75 -16.67 -49.68 -6.29
N GLN A 76 -17.04 -50.76 -5.60
CA GLN A 76 -17.63 -51.93 -6.23
C GLN A 76 -18.99 -51.65 -6.89
N ASP A 77 -19.83 -50.81 -6.28
CA ASP A 77 -21.14 -50.45 -6.82
C ASP A 77 -21.03 -49.56 -8.09
N ILE A 78 -20.00 -48.71 -8.16
CA ILE A 78 -19.81 -47.73 -9.25
C ILE A 78 -18.93 -48.29 -10.38
N PHE A 79 -18.01 -49.19 -10.02
CA PHE A 79 -17.09 -49.87 -10.92
C PHE A 79 -17.30 -51.40 -10.84
N PRO A 80 -18.49 -51.91 -11.22
CA PRO A 80 -18.84 -53.32 -11.01
C PRO A 80 -18.10 -54.29 -11.93
N ASP A 81 -17.66 -53.82 -13.10
CA ASP A 81 -17.01 -54.63 -14.13
C ASP A 81 -15.48 -54.50 -14.09
N GLU A 82 -14.95 -53.60 -13.25
CA GLU A 82 -13.54 -53.30 -13.11
C GLU A 82 -12.90 -54.00 -11.91
N LEU A 83 -11.59 -54.22 -11.99
CA LEU A 83 -10.85 -54.79 -10.87
C LEU A 83 -10.41 -53.68 -9.92
N ALA A 84 -10.65 -53.87 -8.62
CA ALA A 84 -10.24 -52.93 -7.58
C ALA A 84 -9.22 -53.56 -6.63
N ALA A 85 -8.27 -52.74 -6.20
CA ALA A 85 -7.25 -53.11 -5.24
C ALA A 85 -7.10 -52.04 -4.16
N ARG A 86 -6.67 -52.47 -2.97
CA ARG A 86 -6.20 -51.57 -1.90
C ARG A 86 -4.71 -51.82 -1.69
N THR A 87 -3.92 -50.77 -1.84
CA THR A 87 -2.45 -50.89 -1.77
C THR A 87 -1.91 -50.81 -0.34
N GLY A 88 -2.70 -50.21 0.55
CA GLY A 88 -2.37 -49.99 1.96
C GLY A 88 -2.94 -48.66 2.44
N GLY A 89 -3.19 -48.53 3.73
CA GLY A 89 -3.72 -47.28 4.31
C GLY A 89 -5.06 -46.87 3.67
N ASP A 90 -5.07 -45.70 3.05
CA ASP A 90 -6.19 -44.99 2.42
C ASP A 90 -6.13 -44.95 0.89
N GLN A 91 -5.31 -45.82 0.29
CA GLN A 91 -5.01 -45.80 -1.15
C GLN A 91 -5.65 -46.98 -1.89
N PHE A 92 -6.37 -46.68 -2.96
CA PHE A 92 -7.06 -47.65 -3.81
C PHE A 92 -6.62 -47.53 -5.26
N ILE A 93 -6.66 -48.64 -6.01
CA ILE A 93 -6.42 -48.68 -7.44
C ILE A 93 -7.61 -49.35 -8.13
N ILE A 94 -8.02 -48.81 -9.27
CA ILE A 94 -9.02 -49.42 -10.14
C ILE A 94 -8.39 -49.66 -11.52
N LEU A 95 -8.53 -50.87 -12.05
CA LEU A 95 -8.19 -51.22 -13.43
C LEU A 95 -9.47 -51.27 -14.26
N GLY A 96 -9.67 -50.22 -15.06
CA GLY A 96 -10.71 -50.13 -16.05
C GLY A 96 -10.27 -50.64 -17.42
N LYS A 97 -11.26 -51.06 -18.22
CA LYS A 97 -11.06 -51.45 -19.62
C LYS A 97 -11.96 -50.62 -20.52
N SER A 98 -11.38 -50.04 -21.58
CA SER A 98 -12.13 -49.27 -22.58
C SER A 98 -13.01 -48.18 -21.98
N LEU A 99 -12.52 -47.56 -20.89
CA LEU A 99 -13.20 -46.43 -20.27
C LEU A 99 -12.80 -45.14 -20.98
N THR A 100 -13.80 -44.42 -21.50
CA THR A 100 -13.61 -43.07 -22.02
C THR A 100 -13.36 -42.09 -20.87
N GLU A 101 -12.64 -41.00 -21.16
CA GLU A 101 -12.40 -39.92 -20.19
C GLU A 101 -13.69 -39.43 -19.51
N GLU A 102 -14.74 -39.18 -20.31
CA GLU A 102 -16.05 -38.75 -19.80
C GLU A 102 -16.65 -39.76 -18.80
N ALA A 103 -16.56 -41.06 -19.10
CA ALA A 103 -17.08 -42.10 -18.23
C ALA A 103 -16.31 -42.20 -16.91
N ILE A 104 -14.99 -42.01 -16.96
CA ILE A 104 -14.13 -42.00 -15.77
C ILE A 104 -14.52 -40.83 -14.85
N LEU A 105 -14.60 -39.63 -15.40
CA LEU A 105 -14.92 -38.41 -14.65
C LEU A 105 -16.32 -38.47 -14.04
N ASP A 106 -17.32 -38.95 -14.77
CA ASP A 106 -18.68 -39.15 -14.24
C ASP A 106 -18.71 -40.16 -13.07
N ARG A 107 -18.03 -41.31 -13.22
CA ARG A 107 -17.96 -42.32 -12.15
C ARG A 107 -17.21 -41.82 -10.93
N LEU A 108 -16.11 -41.09 -11.10
CA LEU A 108 -15.37 -40.47 -10.00
C LEU A 108 -16.21 -39.43 -9.26
N LYS A 109 -17.00 -38.63 -9.98
CA LYS A 109 -17.95 -37.71 -9.37
C LYS A 109 -18.99 -38.45 -8.54
N ARG A 110 -19.62 -39.49 -9.08
CA ARG A 110 -20.57 -40.34 -8.34
C ARG A 110 -19.93 -40.98 -7.11
N LEU A 111 -18.68 -41.42 -7.21
CA LEU A 111 -17.94 -42.01 -6.08
C LEU A 111 -17.74 -40.99 -4.95
N ARG A 112 -17.32 -39.77 -5.30
CA ARG A 112 -17.17 -38.68 -4.31
C ARG A 112 -18.49 -38.36 -3.62
N GLU A 113 -19.59 -38.29 -4.36
CA GLU A 113 -20.92 -38.08 -3.81
C GLU A 113 -21.35 -39.24 -2.88
N ALA A 114 -21.14 -40.48 -3.30
CA ALA A 114 -21.58 -41.66 -2.55
C ALA A 114 -20.78 -41.86 -1.25
N VAL A 115 -19.47 -41.55 -1.26
CA VAL A 115 -18.59 -41.67 -0.09
C VAL A 115 -18.94 -40.68 1.01
N THR A 116 -19.62 -39.56 0.70
CA THR A 116 -20.10 -38.63 1.75
C THR A 116 -20.98 -39.29 2.80
N ARG A 117 -21.69 -40.38 2.46
CA ARG A 117 -22.53 -41.16 3.39
C ARG A 117 -21.73 -41.83 4.52
N HIS A 118 -20.45 -42.07 4.29
CA HIS A 118 -19.55 -42.72 5.25
C HIS A 118 -18.71 -41.71 6.06
N GLN A 119 -18.79 -40.43 5.69
CA GLN A 119 -18.09 -39.34 6.35
C GLN A 119 -18.87 -38.98 7.62
N LYS A 120 -18.39 -39.43 8.79
CA LYS A 120 -18.99 -39.17 10.12
C LYS A 120 -18.89 -37.67 10.52
N GLY A 121 -19.40 -36.75 9.70
CA GLY A 121 -19.35 -35.29 9.89
C GLY A 121 -17.98 -34.64 9.63
N LEU A 122 -16.97 -35.39 9.19
CA LEU A 122 -15.68 -34.85 8.75
C LEU A 122 -15.60 -34.95 7.22
N PRO A 123 -15.49 -33.84 6.47
CA PRO A 123 -15.43 -33.89 5.02
C PRO A 123 -14.15 -34.61 4.57
N MET A 124 -14.33 -35.74 3.90
CA MET A 124 -13.26 -36.52 3.29
C MET A 124 -13.26 -36.24 1.79
N ARG A 125 -12.11 -35.87 1.23
CA ARG A 125 -11.96 -35.67 -0.22
C ARG A 125 -11.22 -36.84 -0.82
N ILE A 126 -11.62 -37.22 -2.03
CA ILE A 126 -10.96 -38.27 -2.80
C ILE A 126 -10.27 -37.60 -3.97
N LYS A 127 -8.96 -37.74 -4.04
CA LYS A 127 -8.14 -37.31 -5.18
C LYS A 127 -7.89 -38.51 -6.08
N ALA A 128 -8.00 -38.30 -7.39
CA ALA A 128 -7.83 -39.35 -8.39
C ALA A 128 -6.73 -38.99 -9.41
N GLY A 129 -5.74 -39.87 -9.56
CA GLY A 129 -4.79 -39.82 -10.67
C GLY A 129 -5.11 -40.89 -11.69
N ILE A 130 -5.11 -40.54 -12.97
CA ILE A 130 -5.60 -41.41 -14.05
C ILE A 130 -4.48 -41.61 -15.07
N TYR A 131 -4.22 -42.87 -15.42
CA TYR A 131 -3.30 -43.25 -16.48
C TYR A 131 -4.02 -44.11 -17.51
N GLN A 132 -3.96 -43.70 -18.79
CA GLN A 132 -4.44 -44.50 -19.91
C GLN A 132 -3.25 -45.18 -20.57
N ALA A 133 -3.31 -46.52 -20.64
CA ALA A 133 -2.26 -47.34 -21.22
C ALA A 133 -2.18 -47.11 -22.73
N MET A 134 -0.96 -47.04 -23.26
CA MET A 134 -0.69 -46.91 -24.69
C MET A 134 -0.33 -48.25 -25.34
N GLY A 135 -0.36 -49.35 -24.58
CA GLY A 135 -0.11 -50.72 -25.08
C GLY A 135 1.38 -51.06 -25.27
N ASN A 136 2.29 -50.18 -24.85
CA ASN A 136 3.74 -50.32 -25.00
C ASN A 136 4.49 -50.45 -23.66
N GLU A 137 3.77 -50.53 -22.54
CA GLU A 137 4.35 -50.57 -21.21
C GLU A 137 4.92 -51.95 -20.89
N ALA A 138 6.21 -52.00 -20.57
CA ALA A 138 6.91 -53.26 -20.32
C ALA A 138 6.54 -53.91 -18.96
N TYR A 139 6.07 -53.12 -17.99
CA TYR A 139 5.80 -53.60 -16.63
C TYR A 139 4.56 -52.92 -16.02
N PRO A 140 3.63 -53.70 -15.44
CA PRO A 140 2.43 -53.16 -14.79
C PRO A 140 2.64 -52.18 -13.64
N VAL A 141 3.78 -52.29 -12.96
CA VAL A 141 4.17 -51.35 -11.90
C VAL A 141 4.29 -49.93 -12.44
N VAL A 142 4.77 -49.77 -13.68
CA VAL A 142 4.91 -48.46 -14.33
C VAL A 142 3.54 -47.81 -14.54
N MET A 143 2.53 -48.58 -14.91
CA MET A 143 1.17 -48.05 -15.13
C MET A 143 0.55 -47.53 -13.83
N ILE A 144 0.77 -48.24 -12.71
CA ILE A 144 0.33 -47.82 -11.38
C ILE A 144 1.08 -46.56 -10.94
N ASP A 145 2.40 -46.53 -11.13
CA ASP A 145 3.24 -45.40 -10.74
C ASP A 145 2.86 -44.12 -11.49
N ARG A 146 2.60 -44.20 -12.80
CA ARG A 146 2.10 -43.07 -13.60
C ARG A 146 0.76 -42.53 -13.09
N ALA A 147 -0.19 -43.40 -12.78
CA ALA A 147 -1.47 -42.96 -12.19
C ALA A 147 -1.26 -42.32 -10.81
N LYS A 148 -0.32 -42.84 -10.02
CA LYS A 148 0.03 -42.28 -8.71
C LYS A 148 0.68 -40.89 -8.84
N ILE A 149 1.63 -40.68 -9.76
CA ILE A 149 2.25 -39.38 -10.02
C ILE A 149 1.18 -38.32 -10.34
N ALA A 150 0.19 -38.69 -11.17
CA ALA A 150 -0.91 -37.78 -11.50
C ALA A 150 -1.76 -37.42 -10.27
N CYS A 151 -1.97 -38.38 -9.36
CA CYS A 151 -2.69 -38.18 -8.11
C CYS A 151 -1.90 -37.26 -7.16
N ASP A 152 -0.61 -37.53 -6.97
CA ASP A 152 0.25 -36.84 -6.02
C ASP A 152 0.39 -35.34 -6.35
N GLU A 153 0.39 -34.96 -7.63
CA GLU A 153 0.45 -33.56 -8.07
C GLU A 153 -0.76 -32.74 -7.58
N ILE A 154 -1.93 -33.35 -7.40
CA ILE A 154 -3.17 -32.65 -7.00
C ILE A 154 -3.51 -32.79 -5.52
N ILE A 155 -2.74 -33.57 -4.74
CA ILE A 155 -2.98 -33.78 -3.30
C ILE A 155 -3.03 -32.45 -2.55
N LYS A 156 -2.16 -31.50 -2.89
CA LYS A 156 -2.08 -30.17 -2.26
C LYS A 156 -2.98 -29.12 -2.93
N VAL A 157 -3.64 -29.44 -4.03
CA VAL A 157 -4.50 -28.50 -4.77
C VAL A 157 -5.95 -28.67 -4.31
N TYR A 158 -6.51 -27.64 -3.68
CA TYR A 158 -7.86 -27.73 -3.11
C TYR A 158 -8.92 -27.96 -4.20
N ASP A 159 -8.93 -27.14 -5.27
CA ASP A 159 -9.99 -27.11 -6.28
C ASP A 159 -9.85 -28.12 -7.44
N LYS A 160 -8.91 -29.07 -7.34
CA LYS A 160 -8.68 -30.08 -8.39
C LYS A 160 -8.74 -31.49 -7.83
N ASP A 161 -9.77 -32.26 -8.15
CA ASP A 161 -10.03 -33.57 -7.56
C ASP A 161 -9.60 -34.76 -8.45
N ASP A 162 -9.34 -34.52 -9.73
CA ASP A 162 -8.84 -35.52 -10.66
C ASP A 162 -7.78 -34.93 -11.60
N ASN A 163 -6.86 -35.79 -12.05
CA ASN A 163 -5.76 -35.41 -12.93
C ASN A 163 -5.35 -36.58 -13.81
N PHE A 164 -5.19 -36.32 -15.11
CA PHE A 164 -4.62 -37.28 -16.04
C PHE A 164 -3.10 -37.17 -16.02
N PHE A 165 -2.45 -38.31 -16.07
CA PHE A 165 -1.01 -38.38 -16.27
C PHE A 165 -0.65 -37.82 -17.65
N SER A 166 0.43 -37.05 -17.69
CA SER A 166 1.06 -36.58 -18.91
C SER A 166 2.56 -36.82 -18.83
N ASP A 167 3.22 -36.92 -19.98
CA ASP A 167 4.68 -37.04 -20.02
C ASP A 167 5.39 -35.83 -19.39
N GLU A 168 4.74 -34.66 -19.38
CA GLU A 168 5.24 -33.46 -18.69
C GLU A 168 5.25 -33.65 -17.17
N LEU A 169 4.21 -34.25 -16.59
CA LEU A 169 4.16 -34.58 -15.16
C LEU A 169 5.24 -35.59 -14.79
N ASN A 170 5.47 -36.59 -15.65
CA ASN A 170 6.53 -37.56 -15.43
C ASN A 170 7.90 -36.90 -15.39
N LYS A 171 8.21 -36.07 -16.40
CA LYS A 171 9.48 -35.32 -16.46
C LYS A 171 9.67 -34.42 -15.25
N LYS A 172 8.60 -33.76 -14.78
CA LYS A 172 8.63 -32.94 -13.55
C LYS A 172 8.98 -33.80 -12.34
N ASN A 173 8.34 -34.96 -12.18
CA ASN A 173 8.60 -35.86 -11.05
C ASN A 173 10.00 -36.48 -11.10
N GLU A 174 10.44 -36.94 -12.27
CA GLU A 174 11.81 -37.42 -12.49
C GLU A 174 12.85 -36.34 -12.14
N LEU A 175 12.60 -35.09 -12.51
CA LEU A 175 13.48 -33.97 -12.15
C LEU A 175 13.49 -33.71 -10.64
N LYS A 176 12.33 -33.80 -9.96
CA LYS A 176 12.27 -33.68 -8.49
C LYS A 176 13.09 -34.79 -7.81
N GLN A 177 12.97 -36.02 -8.28
CA GLN A 177 13.74 -37.15 -7.75
C GLN A 177 15.24 -36.99 -8.04
N TYR A 178 15.60 -36.57 -9.25
CA TYR A 178 16.98 -36.27 -9.65
C TYR A 178 17.62 -35.23 -8.73
N VAL A 179 16.88 -34.16 -8.39
CA VAL A 179 17.32 -33.12 -7.45
C VAL A 179 17.64 -33.72 -6.07
N ILE A 180 16.80 -34.61 -5.56
CA ILE A 180 17.03 -35.23 -4.24
C ILE A 180 18.25 -36.16 -4.28
N ASP A 181 18.33 -37.02 -5.29
CA ASP A 181 19.37 -38.06 -5.39
C ASP A 181 20.76 -37.46 -5.64
N ASN A 182 20.84 -36.37 -6.42
CA ASN A 182 22.10 -35.74 -6.80
C ASN A 182 22.48 -34.55 -5.91
N PHE A 183 21.67 -34.20 -4.90
CA PHE A 183 21.95 -33.08 -4.01
C PHE A 183 23.32 -33.18 -3.34
N GLU A 184 23.63 -34.31 -2.68
CA GLU A 184 24.92 -34.48 -1.98
C GLU A 184 26.12 -34.42 -2.93
N ASP A 185 25.95 -34.93 -4.15
CA ASP A 185 26.98 -34.90 -5.17
C ASP A 185 27.18 -33.48 -5.71
N ALA A 186 26.10 -32.73 -5.91
CA ALA A 186 26.14 -31.33 -6.31
C ALA A 186 26.86 -30.45 -5.27
N PHE A 187 26.66 -30.73 -3.98
CA PHE A 187 27.42 -30.11 -2.89
C PHE A 187 28.92 -30.43 -2.98
N LYS A 188 29.29 -31.71 -3.08
CA LYS A 188 30.70 -32.13 -3.08
C LYS A 188 31.46 -31.67 -4.32
N LYS A 189 30.78 -31.58 -5.46
CA LYS A 189 31.38 -31.25 -6.76
C LYS A 189 31.23 -29.77 -7.13
N ASN A 190 30.71 -28.92 -6.23
CA ASN A 190 30.52 -27.48 -6.42
C ASN A 190 29.68 -27.12 -7.66
N TYR A 191 28.57 -27.83 -7.86
CA TYR A 191 27.61 -27.59 -8.96
C TYR A 191 26.65 -26.44 -8.69
N PHE A 192 26.50 -26.05 -7.42
CA PHE A 192 25.83 -24.80 -7.07
C PHE A 192 26.74 -23.61 -7.38
N LYS A 193 26.15 -22.58 -7.99
CA LYS A 193 26.78 -21.33 -8.37
C LYS A 193 25.90 -20.16 -7.96
N VAL A 194 26.54 -19.03 -7.67
CA VAL A 194 25.86 -17.76 -7.41
C VAL A 194 25.84 -16.94 -8.69
N TYR A 195 24.68 -16.38 -9.01
CA TYR A 195 24.51 -15.39 -10.05
C TYR A 195 24.11 -14.08 -9.40
N TYR A 196 24.66 -12.97 -9.86
CA TYR A 196 24.42 -11.66 -9.31
C TYR A 196 23.55 -10.82 -10.24
N GLN A 197 22.51 -10.21 -9.69
CA GLN A 197 21.67 -9.26 -10.40
C GLN A 197 21.85 -7.86 -9.81
N LYS A 198 22.13 -6.87 -10.68
CA LYS A 198 22.40 -5.48 -10.28
C LYS A 198 21.17 -4.82 -9.69
N GLU A 199 21.37 -4.13 -8.58
CA GLU A 199 20.45 -3.15 -8.02
C GLU A 199 20.97 -1.74 -8.30
N VAL A 200 20.08 -0.86 -8.77
CA VAL A 200 20.46 0.47 -9.25
C VAL A 200 19.72 1.53 -8.47
N ARG A 201 20.46 2.54 -8.00
CA ARG A 201 19.91 3.74 -7.36
C ARG A 201 19.15 4.57 -8.39
N SER A 202 17.86 4.81 -8.16
CA SER A 202 17.00 5.53 -9.10
C SER A 202 17.43 6.99 -9.35
N LEU A 203 18.06 7.61 -8.34
CA LEU A 203 18.48 9.02 -8.40
C LEU A 203 19.69 9.21 -9.31
N THR A 204 20.71 8.38 -9.13
CA THR A 204 22.04 8.49 -9.76
C THR A 204 22.17 7.60 -11.00
N GLY A 205 21.38 6.52 -11.08
CA GLY A 205 21.51 5.48 -12.11
C GLY A 205 22.71 4.56 -11.91
N LYS A 206 23.37 4.63 -10.74
CA LYS A 206 24.55 3.81 -10.40
C LYS A 206 24.14 2.51 -9.70
N VAL A 207 24.95 1.47 -9.88
CA VAL A 207 24.79 0.21 -9.13
C VAL A 207 25.06 0.49 -7.66
N CYS A 208 24.20 0.04 -6.76
CA CYS A 208 24.33 0.26 -5.31
C CYS A 208 24.16 -1.02 -4.49
N GLY A 209 24.20 -2.17 -5.16
CA GLY A 209 23.97 -3.48 -4.56
C GLY A 209 23.80 -4.57 -5.62
N TYR A 210 23.82 -5.82 -5.16
CA TYR A 210 23.53 -6.98 -5.97
C TYR A 210 22.66 -7.98 -5.21
N GLU A 211 21.73 -8.61 -5.90
CA GLU A 211 21.02 -9.77 -5.37
C GLU A 211 21.75 -11.06 -5.76
N ALA A 212 22.04 -11.92 -4.78
CA ALA A 212 22.61 -13.23 -4.98
C ALA A 212 21.51 -14.27 -5.26
N LEU A 213 21.55 -14.84 -6.45
CA LEU A 213 20.58 -15.81 -6.93
C LEU A 213 21.25 -17.17 -7.15
N ALA A 214 20.77 -18.18 -6.42
CA ALA A 214 21.26 -19.55 -6.54
C ALA A 214 20.99 -20.11 -7.95
N ARG A 215 21.96 -20.83 -8.51
CA ARG A 215 21.83 -21.60 -9.76
C ARG A 215 22.46 -22.97 -9.59
N TRP A 216 21.79 -24.00 -10.10
CA TRP A 216 22.34 -25.35 -10.14
C TRP A 216 22.79 -25.67 -11.55
N GLN A 217 24.10 -25.71 -11.76
CA GLN A 217 24.73 -26.09 -13.02
C GLN A 217 25.09 -27.57 -12.99
N ASP A 218 24.19 -28.40 -13.47
CA ASP A 218 24.39 -29.83 -13.53
C ASP A 218 25.07 -30.25 -14.86
N PRO A 219 26.09 -31.13 -14.84
CA PRO A 219 26.77 -31.56 -16.07
C PRO A 219 25.89 -32.40 -17.00
N GLU A 220 24.87 -33.10 -16.50
CA GLU A 220 23.98 -33.95 -17.29
C GLU A 220 22.70 -33.20 -17.68
N MET A 221 22.09 -32.49 -16.74
CA MET A 221 20.80 -31.82 -16.93
C MET A 221 20.92 -30.36 -17.37
N GLY A 222 22.12 -29.78 -17.34
CA GLY A 222 22.34 -28.37 -17.61
C GLY A 222 21.88 -27.47 -16.46
N LEU A 223 21.35 -26.29 -16.79
CA LEU A 223 20.92 -25.33 -15.77
C LEU A 223 19.54 -25.69 -15.23
N ILE A 224 19.47 -26.13 -13.97
CA ILE A 224 18.20 -26.44 -13.29
C ILE A 224 17.63 -25.15 -12.69
N SER A 225 16.33 -24.90 -12.93
CA SER A 225 15.64 -23.70 -12.46
C SER A 225 15.49 -23.67 -10.92
N PRO A 226 15.76 -22.53 -10.25
CA PRO A 226 15.54 -22.35 -8.82
C PRO A 226 14.11 -22.65 -8.39
N ALA A 227 13.12 -22.23 -9.19
CA ALA A 227 11.71 -22.49 -8.90
C ALA A 227 11.37 -23.99 -8.78
N ILE A 228 12.23 -24.88 -9.32
CA ILE A 228 12.06 -26.32 -9.22
C ILE A 228 12.85 -26.87 -8.04
N PHE A 229 14.17 -26.65 -7.99
CA PHE A 229 14.98 -27.31 -6.97
C PHE A 229 14.77 -26.72 -5.58
N VAL A 230 14.51 -25.41 -5.44
CA VAL A 230 14.25 -24.79 -4.12
C VAL A 230 12.97 -25.36 -3.52
N GLU A 231 11.87 -25.44 -4.28
CA GLU A 231 10.60 -26.05 -3.84
C GLU A 231 10.82 -27.50 -3.36
N VAL A 232 11.63 -28.26 -4.11
CA VAL A 232 11.97 -29.65 -3.74
C VAL A 232 12.73 -29.68 -2.44
N LEU A 233 13.79 -28.87 -2.28
CA LEU A 233 14.61 -28.82 -1.08
C LEU A 233 13.83 -28.35 0.15
N GLU A 234 12.91 -27.41 0.00
CA GLU A 234 11.98 -27.03 1.06
C GLU A 234 11.10 -28.21 1.47
N SER A 235 10.56 -28.94 0.50
CA SER A 235 9.67 -30.09 0.77
C SER A 235 10.36 -31.23 1.53
N VAL A 236 11.67 -31.41 1.32
CA VAL A 236 12.50 -32.39 2.04
C VAL A 236 13.30 -31.79 3.19
N ARG A 237 13.07 -30.50 3.53
CA ARG A 237 13.71 -29.77 4.63
C ARG A 237 15.25 -29.69 4.54
N LEU A 238 15.79 -29.54 3.33
CA LEU A 238 17.23 -29.40 3.04
C LEU A 238 17.65 -27.99 2.58
N VAL A 239 16.71 -27.05 2.42
CA VAL A 239 16.95 -25.70 1.86
C VAL A 239 18.03 -24.91 2.63
N HIS A 240 18.03 -24.93 3.97
CA HIS A 240 19.06 -24.31 4.80
C HIS A 240 20.51 -24.66 4.44
N ARG A 241 20.77 -25.88 3.95
CA ARG A 241 22.13 -26.26 3.52
C ARG A 241 22.54 -25.54 2.24
N LEU A 242 21.59 -25.32 1.33
CA LEU A 242 21.80 -24.54 0.12
C LEU A 242 22.07 -23.10 0.51
N ASP A 243 21.23 -22.49 1.34
CA ASP A 243 21.34 -21.06 1.63
C ASP A 243 22.64 -20.74 2.38
N ILE A 244 23.05 -21.57 3.35
CA ILE A 244 24.36 -21.44 4.00
C ILE A 244 25.52 -21.58 2.98
N CYS A 245 25.39 -22.47 2.01
CA CYS A 245 26.39 -22.66 0.96
C CYS A 245 26.50 -21.43 0.04
N ILE A 246 25.36 -20.86 -0.36
CA ILE A 246 25.30 -19.62 -1.15
C ILE A 246 25.90 -18.47 -0.35
N ILE A 247 25.60 -18.35 0.94
CA ILE A 247 26.15 -17.31 1.82
C ILE A 247 27.67 -17.46 1.96
N ASP A 248 28.20 -18.68 2.13
CA ASP A 248 29.65 -18.90 2.16
C ASP A 248 30.33 -18.46 0.86
N MET A 249 29.71 -18.73 -0.29
CA MET A 249 30.21 -18.27 -1.60
C MET A 249 30.14 -16.74 -1.74
N VAL A 250 29.02 -16.12 -1.33
CA VAL A 250 28.85 -14.66 -1.35
C VAL A 250 29.88 -13.97 -0.47
N CYS A 251 30.15 -14.49 0.74
CA CYS A 251 31.19 -13.95 1.61
C CYS A 251 32.60 -14.09 1.00
N ALA A 252 32.88 -15.18 0.29
CA ALA A 252 34.14 -15.35 -0.42
C ALA A 252 34.27 -14.33 -1.59
N ASP A 253 33.22 -14.16 -2.38
CA ASP A 253 33.20 -13.22 -3.50
C ASP A 253 33.34 -11.77 -3.01
N LEU A 254 32.67 -11.40 -1.92
CA LEU A 254 32.84 -10.09 -1.26
C LEU A 254 34.29 -9.86 -0.78
N ARG A 255 34.93 -10.89 -0.20
CA ARG A 255 36.33 -10.79 0.24
C ARG A 255 37.27 -10.53 -0.93
N ASP A 256 37.09 -11.28 -2.01
CA ASP A 256 37.86 -11.12 -3.24
C ASP A 256 37.67 -9.73 -3.87
N ASP A 257 36.48 -9.14 -3.74
CA ASP A 257 36.20 -7.79 -4.21
C ASP A 257 36.89 -6.74 -3.31
N ILE A 258 36.83 -6.88 -1.99
CA ILE A 258 37.54 -5.98 -1.05
C ILE A 258 39.06 -6.04 -1.27
N ASP A 259 39.63 -7.23 -1.49
CA ASP A 259 41.07 -7.42 -1.73
C ASP A 259 41.52 -6.87 -3.09
N SER A 260 40.62 -6.83 -4.07
CA SER A 260 40.95 -6.39 -5.42
C SER A 260 41.04 -4.87 -5.59
N GLY A 261 40.56 -4.10 -4.61
CA GLY A 261 40.62 -2.63 -4.61
C GLY A 261 39.65 -1.93 -5.57
N PHE A 262 38.68 -2.66 -6.13
CA PHE A 262 37.58 -2.10 -6.92
C PHE A 262 36.43 -1.61 -6.01
N ALA A 263 35.40 -1.00 -6.60
CA ALA A 263 34.20 -0.66 -5.84
C ALA A 263 33.56 -1.95 -5.31
N VAL A 264 33.28 -1.97 -4.01
CA VAL A 264 32.56 -3.04 -3.33
C VAL A 264 31.14 -2.55 -3.12
N GLU A 265 30.15 -3.42 -3.32
CA GLU A 265 28.75 -3.12 -3.10
C GLU A 265 28.14 -4.19 -2.20
N PRO A 266 27.11 -3.86 -1.41
CA PRO A 266 26.45 -4.85 -0.57
C PRO A 266 25.72 -5.89 -1.43
N ILE A 267 25.61 -7.11 -0.90
CA ILE A 267 24.94 -8.22 -1.56
C ILE A 267 23.77 -8.70 -0.71
N SER A 268 22.59 -8.79 -1.31
CA SER A 268 21.42 -9.36 -0.67
C SER A 268 21.31 -10.87 -0.92
N VAL A 269 20.89 -11.61 0.11
CA VAL A 269 20.68 -13.06 0.07
C VAL A 269 19.28 -13.41 0.55
N ASN A 270 18.65 -14.34 -0.16
CA ASN A 270 17.32 -14.83 0.15
C ASN A 270 17.37 -15.90 1.25
N LEU A 271 16.52 -15.77 2.27
CA LEU A 271 16.28 -16.80 3.28
C LEU A 271 14.83 -17.29 3.25
N SER A 272 14.68 -18.61 3.27
CA SER A 272 13.40 -19.28 3.42
C SER A 272 12.92 -19.26 4.88
N GLN A 273 11.62 -19.47 5.09
CA GLN A 273 11.07 -19.65 6.44
C GLN A 273 11.74 -20.83 7.18
N LEU A 274 12.05 -21.89 6.44
CA LEU A 274 12.58 -23.13 7.00
C LEU A 274 13.97 -22.93 7.60
N ASP A 275 14.74 -21.93 7.16
CA ASP A 275 16.09 -21.69 7.68
C ASP A 275 16.04 -21.26 9.14
N PHE A 276 15.08 -20.39 9.46
CA PHE A 276 14.81 -19.95 10.83
C PHE A 276 14.27 -21.08 11.71
N GLU A 277 13.53 -22.04 11.15
CA GLU A 277 12.96 -23.17 11.90
C GLU A 277 13.96 -24.32 12.13
N LEU A 278 14.84 -24.57 11.16
CA LEU A 278 15.70 -25.75 11.13
C LEU A 278 17.03 -25.54 11.82
N CYS A 279 17.53 -24.31 11.90
CA CYS A 279 18.83 -24.01 12.50
C CYS A 279 18.89 -22.60 13.08
N ASP A 280 19.97 -22.32 13.81
CA ASP A 280 20.34 -20.95 14.17
C ASP A 280 21.03 -20.31 12.97
N ILE A 281 20.23 -19.85 12.01
CA ILE A 281 20.71 -19.32 10.73
C ILE A 281 21.59 -18.09 10.94
N MET A 282 21.31 -17.28 11.95
CA MET A 282 22.13 -16.12 12.31
C MET A 282 23.55 -16.54 12.69
N ALA A 283 23.68 -17.55 13.56
CA ALA A 283 25.00 -18.05 13.96
C ALA A 283 25.80 -18.65 12.79
N GLU A 284 25.14 -19.32 11.84
CA GLU A 284 25.82 -19.84 10.64
C GLU A 284 26.23 -18.72 9.68
N ILE A 285 25.40 -17.68 9.52
CA ILE A 285 25.74 -16.49 8.73
C ILE A 285 26.94 -15.76 9.35
N ASP A 286 26.93 -15.53 10.66
CA ASP A 286 28.04 -14.89 11.36
C ASP A 286 29.33 -15.69 11.23
N LYS A 287 29.26 -17.01 11.30
CA LYS A 287 30.42 -17.89 11.08
C LYS A 287 30.99 -17.79 9.66
N CYS A 288 30.14 -17.72 8.64
CA CYS A 288 30.60 -17.47 7.26
C CYS A 288 31.22 -16.07 7.14
N ARG A 289 30.57 -15.06 7.68
CA ARG A 289 31.04 -13.67 7.69
C ARG A 289 32.41 -13.52 8.38
N GLU A 290 32.56 -14.09 9.57
CA GLU A 290 33.80 -14.06 10.37
C GLU A 290 34.93 -14.85 9.71
N LYS A 291 34.62 -15.97 9.03
CA LYS A 291 35.61 -16.76 8.28
C LYS A 291 36.30 -15.95 7.19
N TYR A 292 35.58 -15.04 6.53
CA TYR A 292 36.11 -14.22 5.43
C TYR A 292 36.35 -12.74 5.82
N ASP A 293 36.18 -12.38 7.10
CA ASP A 293 36.32 -11.02 7.63
C ASP A 293 35.46 -9.98 6.86
N ILE A 294 34.18 -10.30 6.70
CA ILE A 294 33.21 -9.46 5.99
C ILE A 294 32.49 -8.50 6.97
N PRO A 295 32.43 -7.19 6.68
CA PRO A 295 31.58 -6.25 7.40
C PRO A 295 30.09 -6.63 7.31
N VAL A 296 29.35 -6.46 8.41
CA VAL A 296 27.91 -6.81 8.50
C VAL A 296 27.07 -6.01 7.49
N ASP A 297 27.44 -4.76 7.22
CA ASP A 297 26.77 -3.84 6.32
C ASP A 297 26.93 -4.17 4.82
N LEU A 298 27.69 -5.22 4.48
CA LEU A 298 27.81 -5.71 3.11
C LEU A 298 26.92 -6.91 2.80
N LEU A 299 26.20 -7.45 3.80
CA LEU A 299 25.30 -8.58 3.62
C LEU A 299 23.88 -8.19 4.05
N HIS A 300 22.95 -8.15 3.11
CA HIS A 300 21.55 -7.85 3.36
C HIS A 300 20.71 -9.14 3.33
N ILE A 301 19.72 -9.24 4.19
CA ILE A 301 18.91 -10.45 4.35
C ILE A 301 17.51 -10.19 3.78
N GLU A 302 17.09 -10.99 2.81
CA GLU A 302 15.76 -10.92 2.21
C GLU A 302 14.87 -12.04 2.74
N VAL A 303 13.64 -11.69 3.12
CA VAL A 303 12.63 -12.64 3.61
C VAL A 303 11.33 -12.44 2.84
N THR A 304 10.84 -13.52 2.23
CA THR A 304 9.62 -13.47 1.40
C THR A 304 8.36 -13.22 2.22
N GLU A 305 7.36 -12.56 1.64
CA GLU A 305 6.05 -12.31 2.28
C GLU A 305 5.36 -13.62 2.74
N SER A 306 5.50 -14.68 1.96
CA SER A 306 4.89 -15.98 2.23
C SER A 306 5.47 -16.63 3.49
N ALA A 307 6.77 -16.49 3.73
CA ALA A 307 7.43 -16.98 4.94
C ALA A 307 6.86 -16.34 6.20
N ILE A 308 6.42 -15.07 6.11
CA ILE A 308 5.94 -14.27 7.23
C ILE A 308 4.46 -14.54 7.54
N SER A 309 3.67 -14.84 6.52
CA SER A 309 2.21 -15.00 6.62
C SER A 309 1.76 -16.24 7.42
N SER A 310 2.69 -17.14 7.75
CA SER A 310 2.45 -18.32 8.58
C SER A 310 2.20 -18.00 10.07
N GLY A 311 2.37 -16.73 10.48
CA GLY A 311 1.84 -16.19 11.74
C GLY A 311 2.59 -16.61 13.00
N SER A 312 3.91 -16.83 12.93
CA SER A 312 4.71 -17.11 14.11
C SER A 312 5.35 -15.84 14.69
N ASP A 313 5.07 -15.54 15.96
CA ASP A 313 5.79 -14.50 16.73
C ASP A 313 7.31 -14.72 16.68
N PHE A 314 7.72 -15.98 16.50
CA PHE A 314 9.09 -16.43 16.33
C PHE A 314 9.84 -15.70 15.20
N LEU A 315 9.25 -15.56 14.00
CA LEU A 315 9.96 -14.92 12.88
C LEU A 315 10.22 -13.44 13.15
N GLY A 316 9.29 -12.74 13.80
CA GLY A 316 9.48 -11.35 14.21
C GLY A 316 10.63 -11.18 15.20
N GLU A 317 10.77 -12.09 16.15
CA GLU A 317 11.92 -12.10 17.06
C GLU A 317 13.24 -12.32 16.31
N GLN A 318 13.26 -13.19 15.29
CA GLN A 318 14.46 -13.40 14.48
C GLN A 318 14.81 -12.16 13.65
N ILE A 319 13.84 -11.56 12.95
CA ILE A 319 14.04 -10.32 12.19
C ILE A 319 14.64 -9.24 13.10
N LYS A 320 14.06 -9.07 14.30
CA LYS A 320 14.58 -8.11 15.28
C LYS A 320 16.03 -8.43 15.69
N LYS A 321 16.37 -9.70 15.94
CA LYS A 321 17.75 -10.10 16.28
C LYS A 321 18.74 -9.77 15.17
N PHE A 322 18.39 -10.02 13.90
CA PHE A 322 19.23 -9.64 12.76
C PHE A 322 19.48 -8.14 12.72
N ARG A 323 18.43 -7.33 12.88
CA ARG A 323 18.54 -5.87 12.88
C ARG A 323 19.32 -5.33 14.08
N ASP A 324 19.10 -5.89 15.27
CA ASP A 324 19.85 -5.54 16.49
C ASP A 324 21.36 -5.88 16.37
N ALA A 325 21.70 -6.87 15.55
CA ALA A 325 23.09 -7.20 15.20
C ALA A 325 23.68 -6.36 14.06
N GLY A 326 22.87 -5.51 13.43
CA GLY A 326 23.30 -4.55 12.41
C GLY A 326 23.08 -5.00 10.96
N TYR A 327 22.43 -6.15 10.72
CA TYR A 327 22.04 -6.56 9.37
C TYR A 327 20.83 -5.74 8.90
N GLU A 328 20.83 -5.36 7.61
CA GLU A 328 19.62 -4.88 6.98
C GLU A 328 18.70 -6.05 6.63
N VAL A 329 17.42 -5.95 6.99
CA VAL A 329 16.43 -6.98 6.68
C VAL A 329 15.36 -6.41 5.76
N TRP A 330 15.19 -7.07 4.62
CA TRP A 330 14.36 -6.65 3.51
C TRP A 330 13.16 -7.58 3.38
N MET A 331 11.98 -7.00 3.17
CA MET A 331 10.79 -7.77 2.84
C MET A 331 10.72 -7.97 1.32
N ASP A 332 10.78 -9.22 0.90
CA ASP A 332 10.75 -9.63 -0.50
C ASP A 332 9.34 -10.02 -0.99
N ASP A 333 9.13 -9.96 -2.31
CA ASP A 333 7.88 -10.30 -2.99
C ASP A 333 6.62 -9.55 -2.47
N PHE A 334 6.76 -8.30 -2.03
CA PHE A 334 5.65 -7.56 -1.41
C PHE A 334 4.47 -7.38 -2.37
N GLY A 335 3.30 -7.88 -1.96
CA GLY A 335 2.03 -7.78 -2.67
C GLY A 335 1.67 -9.01 -3.49
N SER A 336 2.47 -10.08 -3.39
CA SER A 336 2.14 -11.42 -3.90
C SER A 336 1.19 -12.18 -2.96
N GLY A 337 1.15 -11.83 -1.67
CA GLY A 337 0.34 -12.48 -0.63
C GLY A 337 -0.91 -11.70 -0.19
N TYR A 338 -1.79 -12.37 0.57
CA TYR A 338 -3.07 -11.81 1.05
C TYR A 338 -2.95 -10.97 2.34
N SER A 339 -1.77 -10.88 2.99
CA SER A 339 -1.61 -10.31 4.35
C SER A 339 -0.45 -9.31 4.50
N SER A 340 0.07 -8.77 3.41
CA SER A 340 1.28 -7.93 3.35
C SER A 340 1.23 -6.70 4.29
N LEU A 341 0.07 -6.03 4.39
CA LEU A 341 -0.09 -4.84 5.24
C LEU A 341 -0.04 -5.16 6.75
N ASN A 342 -0.52 -6.33 7.15
CA ASN A 342 -0.48 -6.71 8.57
C ASN A 342 0.94 -7.11 8.98
N ASN A 343 1.74 -7.64 8.05
CA ASN A 343 3.15 -7.94 8.26
C ASN A 343 3.95 -6.65 8.46
N LEU A 344 3.77 -5.65 7.60
CA LEU A 344 4.40 -4.33 7.75
C LEU A 344 4.05 -3.61 9.05
N LYS A 345 2.89 -3.92 9.64
CA LYS A 345 2.49 -3.38 10.94
C LYS A 345 3.24 -4.03 12.11
N ASN A 346 3.54 -5.33 12.00
CA ASN A 346 4.02 -6.13 13.13
C ASN A 346 5.54 -6.29 13.15
N TYR A 347 6.20 -6.05 12.01
CA TYR A 347 7.63 -6.26 11.85
C TYR A 347 8.27 -5.02 11.23
N ASP A 348 9.42 -4.65 11.78
CA ASP A 348 10.19 -3.50 11.30
C ASP A 348 11.22 -3.96 10.26
N PHE A 349 11.02 -3.60 8.99
CA PHE A 349 11.95 -3.85 7.88
C PHE A 349 12.71 -2.59 7.49
N ASP A 350 13.90 -2.75 6.94
CA ASP A 350 14.71 -1.65 6.41
C ASP A 350 14.30 -1.30 4.97
N TYR A 351 14.02 -2.33 4.15
CA TYR A 351 13.58 -2.19 2.76
C TYR A 351 12.33 -3.00 2.46
N LEU A 352 11.54 -2.49 1.53
CA LEU A 352 10.40 -3.14 0.91
C LEU A 352 10.69 -3.36 -0.58
N LYS A 353 10.85 -4.63 -1.01
CA LYS A 353 10.98 -5.00 -2.42
C LYS A 353 9.60 -5.24 -3.01
N ILE A 354 9.24 -4.44 -4.00
CA ILE A 354 7.94 -4.45 -4.67
C ILE A 354 8.01 -5.44 -5.83
N ASP A 355 7.16 -6.47 -5.77
CA ASP A 355 7.14 -7.56 -6.74
C ASP A 355 6.90 -7.11 -8.20
N MET A 356 7.52 -7.82 -9.13
CA MET A 356 7.43 -7.57 -10.57
C MET A 356 6.00 -7.64 -11.11
N ALA A 357 5.05 -8.35 -10.48
CA ALA A 357 3.68 -8.44 -10.98
C ALA A 357 2.99 -7.07 -11.07
N PHE A 358 3.37 -6.10 -10.23
CA PHE A 358 2.86 -4.73 -10.31
C PHE A 358 3.31 -4.00 -11.59
N LEU A 359 4.45 -4.38 -12.17
CA LEU A 359 4.98 -3.81 -13.41
C LEU A 359 4.53 -4.53 -14.68
N ARG A 360 4.09 -5.80 -14.60
CA ARG A 360 3.65 -6.58 -15.78
C ARG A 360 2.48 -5.95 -16.57
N THR A 361 1.64 -5.14 -15.91
CA THR A 361 0.49 -4.46 -16.54
C THR A 361 0.66 -2.94 -16.63
N PHE A 362 1.89 -2.46 -16.52
CA PHE A 362 2.20 -1.03 -16.38
C PHE A 362 1.68 -0.15 -17.52
N ASP A 363 1.82 -0.60 -18.78
CA ASP A 363 1.44 0.18 -19.96
C ASP A 363 -0.06 0.18 -20.24
N SER A 364 -0.74 -0.91 -19.90
CA SER A 364 -2.15 -1.13 -20.23
C SER A 364 -3.11 -0.72 -19.11
N ASN A 365 -2.66 -0.61 -17.86
CA ASN A 365 -3.51 -0.40 -16.70
C ASN A 365 -3.09 0.80 -15.85
N LYS A 366 -3.84 1.92 -15.97
CA LYS A 366 -3.64 3.11 -15.13
C LYS A 366 -3.75 2.83 -13.63
N LYS A 367 -4.47 1.77 -13.22
CA LYS A 367 -4.58 1.40 -11.81
C LYS A 367 -3.24 0.93 -11.24
N SER A 368 -2.42 0.22 -12.02
CA SER A 368 -1.11 -0.26 -11.57
C SER A 368 -0.19 0.90 -11.18
N LYS A 369 -0.21 2.00 -11.95
CA LYS A 369 0.52 3.24 -11.62
C LYS A 369 0.05 3.87 -10.30
N VAL A 370 -1.27 3.90 -10.06
CA VAL A 370 -1.84 4.44 -8.81
C VAL A 370 -1.48 3.57 -7.60
N ILE A 371 -1.55 2.25 -7.75
CA ILE A 371 -1.22 1.30 -6.69
C ILE A 371 0.26 1.41 -6.32
N LEU A 372 1.17 1.41 -7.30
CA LEU A 372 2.61 1.60 -7.07
C LEU A 372 2.91 2.91 -6.32
N ALA A 373 2.30 4.02 -6.74
CA ALA A 373 2.45 5.29 -6.03
C ALA A 373 1.93 5.22 -4.59
N ALA A 374 0.80 4.54 -4.35
CA ALA A 374 0.27 4.36 -3.00
C ALA A 374 1.18 3.49 -2.12
N ILE A 375 1.74 2.41 -2.66
CA ILE A 375 2.69 1.53 -1.96
C ILE A 375 3.96 2.30 -1.59
N VAL A 376 4.56 3.02 -2.54
CA VAL A 376 5.76 3.84 -2.27
C VAL A 376 5.44 4.89 -1.21
N ASN A 377 4.35 5.64 -1.36
CA ASN A 377 3.96 6.63 -0.36
C ASN A 377 3.80 6.01 1.04
N MET A 378 3.11 4.87 1.13
CA MET A 378 2.91 4.17 2.40
C MET A 378 4.22 3.72 3.03
N ALA A 379 5.12 3.08 2.27
CA ALA A 379 6.41 2.63 2.79
C ALA A 379 7.22 3.81 3.35
N LYS A 380 7.23 4.95 2.66
CA LYS A 380 7.88 6.18 3.14
C LYS A 380 7.26 6.72 4.43
N GLU A 381 5.93 6.73 4.53
CA GLU A 381 5.23 7.15 5.77
C GLU A 381 5.54 6.22 6.95
N LEU A 382 5.82 4.94 6.68
CA LEU A 382 6.30 3.98 7.69
C LEU A 382 7.82 4.10 7.96
N GLY A 383 8.54 4.93 7.22
CA GLY A 383 9.99 5.10 7.34
C GLY A 383 10.81 3.95 6.77
N ILE A 384 10.22 3.16 5.86
CA ILE A 384 10.80 2.00 5.19
C ILE A 384 11.27 2.41 3.78
N HIS A 385 12.48 1.98 3.40
CA HIS A 385 13.02 2.23 2.06
C HIS A 385 12.36 1.33 1.02
N THR A 386 12.43 1.70 -0.26
CA THR A 386 11.70 0.97 -1.33
C THR A 386 12.61 0.57 -2.47
N LEU A 387 12.49 -0.69 -2.90
CA LEU A 387 13.08 -1.25 -4.10
C LEU A 387 11.96 -1.77 -5.02
N ALA A 388 12.03 -1.54 -6.33
CA ALA A 388 11.08 -2.12 -7.27
C ALA A 388 11.76 -3.11 -8.22
N GLU A 389 11.18 -4.30 -8.35
CA GLU A 389 11.72 -5.39 -9.14
C GLU A 389 11.09 -5.51 -10.53
N GLY A 390 11.81 -6.17 -11.44
CA GLY A 390 11.31 -6.46 -12.79
C GLY A 390 11.15 -5.23 -13.66
N VAL A 391 12.00 -4.22 -13.48
CA VAL A 391 12.06 -3.05 -14.36
C VAL A 391 12.68 -3.45 -15.71
N GLU A 392 11.89 -3.38 -16.78
CA GLU A 392 12.28 -3.81 -18.13
C GLU A 392 12.35 -2.64 -19.12
N THR A 393 11.62 -1.54 -18.88
CA THR A 393 11.52 -0.42 -19.84
C THR A 393 11.93 0.91 -19.22
N GLN A 394 12.39 1.83 -20.07
CA GLN A 394 12.73 3.19 -19.65
C GLN A 394 11.51 3.95 -19.09
N GLU A 395 10.30 3.67 -19.58
CA GLU A 395 9.08 4.30 -19.06
C GLU A 395 8.80 3.89 -17.60
N GLN A 396 8.99 2.61 -17.28
CA GLN A 396 8.88 2.10 -15.91
C GLN A 396 9.92 2.77 -15.00
N TYR A 397 11.18 2.87 -15.45
CA TYR A 397 12.26 3.56 -14.73
C TYR A 397 11.89 5.01 -14.41
N ASP A 398 11.51 5.79 -15.43
CA ASP A 398 11.21 7.22 -15.29
C ASP A 398 10.02 7.44 -14.34
N PHE A 399 9.03 6.57 -14.39
CA PHE A 399 7.89 6.62 -13.50
C PHE A 399 8.26 6.31 -12.05
N LEU A 400 8.97 5.20 -11.79
CA LEU A 400 9.37 4.77 -10.46
C LEU A 400 10.28 5.82 -9.79
N ARG A 401 11.19 6.40 -10.57
CA ARG A 401 12.03 7.54 -10.14
C ARG A 401 11.17 8.74 -9.75
N ARG A 402 10.18 9.11 -10.56
CA ARG A 402 9.30 10.28 -10.31
C ARG A 402 8.47 10.14 -9.04
N ILE A 403 8.04 8.92 -8.70
CA ILE A 403 7.24 8.67 -7.50
C ILE A 403 8.10 8.50 -6.23
N GLY A 404 9.43 8.55 -6.35
CA GLY A 404 10.36 8.48 -5.21
C GLY A 404 10.75 7.06 -4.80
N CYS A 405 10.62 6.06 -5.68
CA CYS A 405 11.20 4.74 -5.45
C CYS A 405 12.74 4.85 -5.48
N GLU A 406 13.45 4.25 -4.52
CA GLU A 406 14.89 4.51 -4.27
C GLU A 406 15.81 3.60 -5.06
N LYS A 407 15.53 2.30 -5.03
CA LYS A 407 16.30 1.27 -5.71
C LYS A 407 15.44 0.59 -6.77
N LEU A 408 16.07 0.16 -7.84
CA LEU A 408 15.42 -0.46 -8.99
C LEU A 408 16.23 -1.68 -9.41
N GLN A 409 15.54 -2.75 -9.76
CA GLN A 409 16.16 -3.99 -10.21
C GLN A 409 15.37 -4.55 -11.40
N GLY A 410 16.06 -5.12 -12.39
CA GLY A 410 15.40 -5.71 -13.56
C GLY A 410 16.25 -5.76 -14.81
N TYR A 411 15.68 -6.32 -15.88
CA TYR A 411 16.39 -6.58 -17.13
C TYR A 411 16.80 -5.33 -17.91
N LEU A 412 16.25 -4.15 -17.57
CA LEU A 412 16.73 -2.88 -18.08
C LEU A 412 18.22 -2.65 -17.75
N PHE A 413 18.66 -3.08 -16.57
CA PHE A 413 20.04 -2.89 -16.08
C PHE A 413 20.94 -4.10 -16.34
N GLY A 414 20.35 -5.28 -16.48
CA GLY A 414 21.06 -6.51 -16.78
C GLY A 414 20.33 -7.73 -16.24
N LYS A 415 20.53 -8.87 -16.92
CA LYS A 415 20.10 -10.18 -16.40
C LYS A 415 21.08 -10.66 -15.32
N PRO A 416 20.66 -11.58 -14.42
CA PRO A 416 21.57 -12.29 -13.53
C PRO A 416 22.72 -12.94 -14.29
N LYS A 417 23.96 -12.79 -13.79
CA LYS A 417 25.16 -13.38 -14.40
C LYS A 417 26.11 -13.93 -13.33
N PRO A 418 26.92 -14.96 -13.65
CA PRO A 418 27.93 -15.48 -12.71
C PRO A 418 29.10 -14.50 -12.58
N VAL A 419 29.86 -14.59 -11.49
CA VAL A 419 31.07 -13.76 -11.25
C VAL A 419 32.05 -13.79 -12.41
N SER A 420 32.20 -14.94 -13.08
CA SER A 420 33.11 -15.11 -14.22
C SER A 420 32.83 -14.16 -15.40
N ASP A 421 31.59 -13.69 -15.52
CA ASP A 421 31.16 -12.82 -16.62
C ASP A 421 31.30 -11.33 -16.26
N PHE A 422 31.65 -11.00 -15.02
CA PHE A 422 31.90 -9.63 -14.59
C PHE A 422 33.28 -9.18 -15.06
N VAL A 423 33.32 -8.04 -15.76
CA VAL A 423 34.57 -7.39 -16.11
C VAL A 423 34.84 -6.34 -15.04
N ARG A 424 35.61 -6.70 -14.00
CA ARG A 424 35.85 -5.84 -12.81
C ARG A 424 36.21 -4.39 -13.13
N GLU A 425 37.05 -4.17 -14.15
CA GLU A 425 37.46 -2.81 -14.59
C GLU A 425 36.29 -1.94 -15.09
N VAL A 426 35.22 -2.56 -15.60
CA VAL A 426 34.06 -1.87 -16.17
C VAL A 426 32.90 -1.91 -15.18
N ASP A 427 32.54 -3.11 -14.72
CA ASP A 427 31.36 -3.37 -13.90
C ASP A 427 31.51 -2.93 -12.44
N CYS A 428 32.75 -2.86 -11.92
CA CYS A 428 33.06 -2.44 -10.54
C CYS A 428 33.82 -1.11 -10.50
N SER A 429 33.70 -0.30 -11.57
CA SER A 429 34.31 1.03 -11.65
C SER A 429 33.50 2.05 -10.83
N MET A 430 34.17 3.06 -10.26
CA MET A 430 33.49 4.13 -9.52
C MET A 430 32.57 5.02 -10.40
N ASP A 431 32.67 4.90 -11.72
CA ASP A 431 31.77 5.57 -12.65
C ASP A 431 30.42 4.83 -12.77
N VAL A 432 30.43 3.51 -12.61
CA VAL A 432 29.26 2.63 -12.72
C VAL A 432 28.63 2.31 -11.35
N CYS A 433 29.48 2.10 -10.34
CA CYS A 433 29.10 1.78 -8.97
C CYS A 433 28.97 3.04 -8.10
N GLU A 434 28.10 2.93 -7.10
CA GLU A 434 27.96 3.89 -6.03
C GLU A 434 29.20 3.79 -5.12
N ASP A 435 29.55 4.89 -4.49
CA ASP A 435 30.60 4.82 -3.47
C ASP A 435 29.91 4.47 -2.16
N LEU A 436 30.27 3.33 -1.55
CA LEU A 436 29.75 2.86 -0.26
C LEU A 436 29.67 3.96 0.81
N ARG A 437 30.61 4.93 0.80
CA ARG A 437 30.62 6.05 1.75
C ARG A 437 29.40 6.95 1.61
N PHE A 438 28.77 6.99 0.44
CA PHE A 438 27.54 7.72 0.17
C PHE A 438 26.28 6.86 0.24
N SER A 439 26.35 5.56 0.47
CA SER A 439 25.16 4.70 0.57
C SER A 439 24.17 5.24 1.62
N LYS A 440 24.64 5.45 2.86
CA LYS A 440 23.85 6.07 3.95
C LYS A 440 23.36 7.49 3.63
N TYR A 441 24.12 8.23 2.82
CA TYR A 441 23.72 9.57 2.38
C TYR A 441 22.56 9.50 1.39
N TYR A 442 22.61 8.58 0.42
CA TYR A 442 21.53 8.39 -0.54
C TYR A 442 20.30 7.75 0.08
N ASP A 443 20.46 6.82 1.02
CA ASP A 443 19.33 6.29 1.80
C ASP A 443 18.66 7.42 2.57
N LYS A 444 19.43 8.33 3.19
CA LYS A 444 18.86 9.50 3.87
C LYS A 444 18.09 10.44 2.93
N ILE A 445 18.53 10.59 1.68
CA ILE A 445 17.77 11.32 0.65
C ILE A 445 16.52 10.53 0.27
N GLY A 446 16.64 9.22 0.17
CA GLY A 446 15.56 8.30 -0.14
C GLY A 446 14.39 8.40 0.86
N GLU A 447 14.65 8.71 2.13
CA GLU A 447 13.58 8.91 3.13
C GLU A 447 12.60 10.05 2.77
N VAL A 448 12.93 10.95 1.86
CA VAL A 448 12.05 12.04 1.44
C VAL A 448 10.81 11.49 0.73
N ASN A 449 9.63 11.73 1.34
CA ASN A 449 8.36 11.35 0.73
C ASN A 449 7.89 12.41 -0.28
N PHE A 450 8.25 12.24 -1.55
CA PHE A 450 7.82 13.14 -2.64
C PHE A 450 6.32 13.09 -2.96
N LEU A 451 5.63 12.04 -2.53
CA LEU A 451 4.18 11.88 -2.73
C LEU A 451 3.36 12.43 -1.55
N GLY A 452 4.01 12.64 -0.41
CA GLY A 452 3.39 13.18 0.79
C GLY A 452 3.03 14.66 0.69
N SER A 453 2.05 15.08 1.48
CA SER A 453 1.65 16.50 1.56
C SER A 453 2.70 17.41 2.22
N THR A 454 3.75 16.82 2.80
CA THR A 454 4.87 17.49 3.46
C THR A 454 6.17 16.70 3.25
N PRO A 455 6.88 16.91 2.14
CA PRO A 455 8.03 16.09 1.76
C PRO A 455 9.23 16.14 2.72
N LEU A 456 9.35 17.20 3.53
CA LEU A 456 10.55 17.49 4.34
C LEU A 456 10.41 17.18 5.84
N ARG A 457 9.53 16.24 6.21
CA ARG A 457 9.24 15.98 7.63
C ARG A 457 10.26 15.08 8.32
N PRO A 458 10.48 15.27 9.65
CA PRO A 458 11.25 14.33 10.45
C PRO A 458 10.53 12.98 10.56
N LYS A 459 11.32 11.90 10.75
CA LYS A 459 10.94 10.49 10.86
C LYS A 459 10.17 10.16 12.15
N THR A 460 9.12 10.92 12.47
CA THR A 460 8.17 10.57 13.53
C THR A 460 6.97 9.91 12.88
N MET A 461 6.58 8.70 13.31
CA MET A 461 5.41 7.92 12.83
C MET A 461 4.05 8.61 13.10
N GLU A 462 4.02 9.93 13.26
CA GLU A 462 2.80 10.71 13.37
C GLU A 462 2.26 11.01 11.97
N VAL A 463 1.22 10.28 11.58
CA VAL A 463 0.43 10.58 10.37
C VAL A 463 -0.26 11.93 10.54
N VAL A 464 0.41 13.01 10.16
CA VAL A 464 -0.20 14.34 10.15
C VAL A 464 -0.47 14.72 8.70
N ASN A 465 -1.66 14.52 8.16
CA ASN A 465 -1.99 15.12 6.87
C ASN A 465 -1.82 16.65 7.00
N ASN A 466 -0.84 17.29 6.33
CA ASN A 466 -0.46 18.69 6.60
C ASN A 466 -1.31 19.70 5.87
N THR A 467 -2.12 19.23 4.91
CA THR A 467 -3.15 20.09 4.32
C THR A 467 -4.17 20.33 5.41
N PRO A 468 -4.42 21.57 5.86
CA PRO A 468 -5.50 21.83 6.78
C PRO A 468 -6.79 21.37 6.11
N ILE A 469 -7.37 20.26 6.56
CA ILE A 469 -8.61 19.72 6.05
C ILE A 469 -9.60 19.57 7.19
N SER A 470 -10.80 20.11 6.98
CA SER A 470 -11.97 19.81 7.78
C SER A 470 -13.05 19.14 6.94
N ILE A 471 -13.88 18.36 7.61
CA ILE A 471 -15.21 18.01 7.10
C ILE A 471 -16.20 18.87 7.87
N SER A 472 -17.02 19.59 7.12
CA SER A 472 -18.05 20.49 7.65
C SER A 472 -19.42 20.05 7.16
N GLU A 473 -20.40 20.11 8.06
CA GLU A 473 -21.81 19.87 7.81
C GLU A 473 -22.55 21.21 7.77
N LEU A 474 -23.37 21.42 6.75
CA LEU A 474 -24.32 22.53 6.72
C LEU A 474 -25.68 22.01 7.19
N LYS A 475 -26.16 22.53 8.32
CA LYS A 475 -27.48 22.22 8.88
C LYS A 475 -28.26 23.51 9.07
N GLU A 476 -29.45 23.60 8.46
CA GLU A 476 -30.33 24.77 8.56
C GLU A 476 -29.63 26.11 8.19
N GLY A 477 -28.64 26.06 7.28
CA GLY A 477 -27.87 27.22 6.84
C GLY A 477 -26.66 27.57 7.72
N ILE A 478 -26.41 26.84 8.81
CA ILE A 478 -25.28 27.09 9.72
C ILE A 478 -24.17 26.05 9.47
N PRO A 479 -22.93 26.49 9.14
CA PRO A 479 -21.78 25.61 8.99
C PRO A 479 -21.31 25.06 10.35
N ARG A 480 -21.05 23.76 10.41
CA ARG A 480 -20.50 23.10 11.60
C ARG A 480 -19.38 22.14 11.24
N TYR A 481 -18.23 22.27 11.87
CA TYR A 481 -17.14 21.31 11.79
C TYR A 481 -17.52 19.99 12.48
N ILE A 482 -17.43 18.89 11.74
CA ILE A 482 -17.64 17.52 12.24
C ILE A 482 -16.32 16.74 12.35
N TYR A 483 -15.31 17.13 11.59
CA TYR A 483 -13.97 16.57 11.66
C TYR A 483 -12.95 17.63 11.24
N ALA A 484 -11.78 17.59 11.85
CA ALA A 484 -10.60 18.36 11.48
C ALA A 484 -9.38 17.48 11.69
N ASN A 485 -8.44 17.49 10.75
CA ASN A 485 -7.12 16.90 11.00
C ASN A 485 -6.26 17.85 11.87
N ASN A 486 -5.14 17.36 12.39
CA ASN A 486 -4.26 18.14 13.27
C ASN A 486 -3.79 19.45 12.61
N ALA A 487 -3.48 19.43 11.31
CA ALA A 487 -3.12 20.64 10.56
C ALA A 487 -4.24 21.68 10.51
N TYR A 488 -5.51 21.25 10.48
CA TYR A 488 -6.66 22.16 10.57
C TYR A 488 -6.86 22.71 11.99
N LEU A 489 -6.55 21.93 13.04
CA LEU A 489 -6.56 22.43 14.42
C LEU A 489 -5.45 23.47 14.66
N GLU A 490 -4.26 23.27 14.09
CA GLU A 490 -3.18 24.26 14.08
C GLU A 490 -3.56 25.51 13.29
N PHE A 491 -4.22 25.35 12.13
CA PHE A 491 -4.80 26.47 11.38
C PHE A 491 -5.81 27.25 12.23
N LEU A 492 -6.75 26.59 12.90
CA LEU A 492 -7.70 27.25 13.81
C LEU A 492 -6.97 27.99 14.95
N SER A 493 -5.91 27.39 15.51
CA SER A 493 -5.08 28.02 16.53
C SER A 493 -4.40 29.29 16.03
N SER A 494 -3.96 29.31 14.75
CA SER A 494 -3.41 30.51 14.11
C SER A 494 -4.42 31.67 14.00
N LEU A 495 -5.72 31.34 14.01
CA LEU A 495 -6.81 32.32 14.01
C LEU A 495 -7.25 32.71 15.42
N GLY A 496 -6.58 32.22 16.47
CA GLY A 496 -6.96 32.44 17.87
C GLY A 496 -8.12 31.57 18.37
N LEU A 497 -8.46 30.49 17.66
CA LEU A 497 -9.48 29.51 18.06
C LEU A 497 -8.81 28.24 18.56
N SER A 498 -9.07 27.86 19.82
CA SER A 498 -8.34 26.75 20.46
C SER A 498 -8.98 25.37 20.26
N SER A 499 -10.18 25.29 19.66
CA SER A 499 -10.85 24.03 19.36
C SER A 499 -11.88 24.16 18.23
N MET A 500 -12.28 23.03 17.64
CA MET A 500 -13.44 22.99 16.73
C MET A 500 -14.75 23.39 17.42
N GLU A 501 -14.87 23.17 18.73
CA GLU A 501 -16.05 23.54 19.50
C GLU A 501 -16.19 25.06 19.59
N GLN A 502 -15.10 25.76 19.91
CA GLN A 502 -15.07 27.24 19.88
C GLN A 502 -15.32 27.80 18.49
N ALA A 503 -14.80 27.14 17.44
CA ALA A 503 -15.07 27.56 16.06
C ALA A 503 -16.55 27.36 15.68
N ASN A 504 -17.16 26.26 16.12
CA ASN A 504 -18.59 26.00 15.93
C ASN A 504 -19.46 26.99 16.71
N ASP A 505 -19.09 27.33 17.94
CA ASP A 505 -19.80 28.32 18.76
C ASP A 505 -19.73 29.72 18.13
N ALA A 506 -18.55 30.10 17.60
CA ALA A 506 -18.38 31.35 16.87
C ALA A 506 -19.25 31.43 15.61
N TYR A 507 -19.48 30.30 14.91
CA TYR A 507 -20.38 30.22 13.76
C TYR A 507 -21.86 30.07 14.11
N ALA A 508 -22.19 29.70 15.35
CA ALA A 508 -23.57 29.57 15.83
C ALA A 508 -24.26 30.93 16.00
N GLU A 509 -23.50 32.02 16.15
CA GLU A 509 -24.02 33.39 16.12
C GLU A 509 -24.30 33.81 14.66
N SER A 510 -25.53 33.58 14.17
CA SER A 510 -25.93 33.71 12.76
C SER A 510 -25.90 35.14 12.17
N ASP A 511 -25.64 36.17 12.99
CA ASP A 511 -25.67 37.58 12.57
C ASP A 511 -24.33 38.11 12.01
N ILE A 512 -23.33 37.23 11.84
CA ILE A 512 -22.01 37.59 11.33
C ILE A 512 -21.99 37.50 9.79
N PRO A 513 -21.77 38.60 9.04
CA PRO A 513 -21.74 38.61 7.57
C PRO A 513 -20.79 37.57 6.95
N GLU A 514 -19.61 37.37 7.55
CA GLU A 514 -18.57 36.45 7.07
C GLU A 514 -19.03 34.98 7.15
N VAL A 515 -19.84 34.63 8.15
CA VAL A 515 -20.42 33.28 8.29
C VAL A 515 -21.49 33.04 7.23
N ARG A 516 -22.29 34.07 6.90
CA ARG A 516 -23.29 34.01 5.83
C ARG A 516 -22.66 33.81 4.46
N GLU A 517 -21.57 34.51 4.17
CA GLU A 517 -20.83 34.35 2.90
C GLU A 517 -20.21 32.95 2.79
N TYR A 518 -19.67 32.43 3.89
CA TYR A 518 -19.11 31.08 3.96
C TYR A 518 -20.17 30.00 3.74
N ALA A 519 -21.33 30.11 4.39
CA ALA A 519 -22.48 29.23 4.17
C ALA A 519 -23.02 29.30 2.73
N ALA A 520 -23.10 30.52 2.16
CA ALA A 520 -23.50 30.72 0.78
C ALA A 520 -22.53 30.05 -0.21
N ALA A 521 -21.22 30.05 0.08
CA ALA A 521 -20.23 29.35 -0.73
C ALA A 521 -20.41 27.82 -0.69
N MET A 522 -20.72 27.25 0.48
CA MET A 522 -21.07 25.83 0.61
C MET A 522 -22.34 25.49 -0.19
N GLU A 523 -23.38 26.34 -0.11
CA GLU A 523 -24.59 26.16 -0.90
C GLU A 523 -24.31 26.21 -2.42
N ARG A 524 -23.47 27.15 -2.88
CA ARG A 524 -23.02 27.21 -4.28
C ARG A 524 -22.29 25.92 -4.69
N ALA A 525 -21.41 25.39 -3.85
CA ALA A 525 -20.70 24.13 -4.11
C ALA A 525 -21.65 22.93 -4.18
N SER A 526 -22.79 22.95 -3.49
CA SER A 526 -23.78 21.86 -3.57
C SER A 526 -24.61 21.90 -4.87
N LYS A 527 -24.79 23.08 -5.47
CA LYS A 527 -25.70 23.29 -6.62
C LYS A 527 -24.98 23.34 -7.97
N ASN A 528 -23.67 23.62 -7.99
CA ASN A 528 -22.93 23.74 -9.24
C ASN A 528 -22.41 22.40 -9.77
N GLU A 529 -22.24 22.31 -11.10
CA GLU A 529 -21.80 21.07 -11.77
C GLU A 529 -20.40 20.62 -11.36
N SER A 530 -19.53 21.55 -10.94
CA SER A 530 -18.17 21.26 -10.52
C SER A 530 -18.09 20.72 -9.08
N HIS A 531 -19.18 20.80 -8.32
CA HIS A 531 -19.25 20.51 -6.88
C HIS A 531 -18.19 21.20 -6.04
N ARG A 532 -17.74 22.39 -6.46
CA ARG A 532 -16.62 23.13 -5.88
C ARG A 532 -16.91 24.62 -5.77
N ALA A 533 -16.50 25.23 -4.67
CA ALA A 533 -16.51 26.68 -4.51
C ALA A 533 -15.22 27.14 -3.81
N GLU A 534 -14.83 28.39 -4.06
CA GLU A 534 -13.78 29.06 -3.29
C GLU A 534 -14.38 30.32 -2.67
N VAL A 535 -13.96 30.63 -1.45
CA VAL A 535 -14.38 31.84 -0.73
C VAL A 535 -13.24 32.30 0.18
N ASP A 536 -12.97 33.60 0.12
CA ASP A 536 -12.07 34.26 1.05
C ASP A 536 -12.93 34.89 2.15
N ASN A 537 -12.59 34.67 3.42
CA ASN A 537 -13.28 35.26 4.56
C ASN A 537 -12.28 35.82 5.57
N ILE A 538 -12.75 36.72 6.44
CA ILE A 538 -11.93 37.28 7.51
C ILE A 538 -12.34 36.62 8.83
N THR A 539 -11.37 36.08 9.57
CA THR A 539 -11.60 35.48 10.89
C THR A 539 -10.59 36.04 11.88
N ASN A 540 -11.07 36.72 12.93
CA ASN A 540 -10.22 37.40 13.93
C ASN A 540 -9.12 38.29 13.32
N GLY A 541 -9.45 39.02 12.24
CA GLY A 541 -8.50 39.90 11.53
C GLY A 541 -7.55 39.20 10.56
N ASN A 542 -7.66 37.88 10.39
CA ASN A 542 -6.87 37.11 9.42
C ASN A 542 -7.68 36.82 8.16
N ILE A 543 -7.08 37.00 6.98
CA ILE A 543 -7.70 36.65 5.69
C ILE A 543 -7.47 35.15 5.45
N CYS A 544 -8.55 34.40 5.29
CA CYS A 544 -8.53 32.98 5.09
C CYS A 544 -9.09 32.62 3.71
N ARG A 545 -8.37 31.82 2.94
CA ARG A 545 -8.89 31.24 1.70
C ARG A 545 -9.39 29.83 1.95
N ASN A 546 -10.64 29.58 1.58
CA ASN A 546 -11.29 28.29 1.74
C ASN A 546 -11.64 27.70 0.38
N LYS A 547 -11.20 26.48 0.13
CA LYS A 547 -11.61 25.66 -1.00
C LYS A 547 -12.56 24.59 -0.53
N ILE A 548 -13.78 24.64 -1.05
CA ILE A 548 -14.92 23.84 -0.59
C ILE A 548 -15.26 22.84 -1.69
N ARG A 549 -15.47 21.58 -1.31
CA ARG A 549 -15.99 20.52 -2.18
C ARG A 549 -17.20 19.86 -1.54
N PHE A 550 -18.30 19.78 -2.28
CA PHE A 550 -19.49 19.03 -1.86
C PHE A 550 -19.21 17.52 -1.90
N LEU A 551 -19.64 16.80 -0.85
CA LEU A 551 -19.43 15.36 -0.70
C LEU A 551 -20.72 14.56 -0.85
N ALA A 552 -21.75 14.92 -0.08
CA ALA A 552 -23.01 14.19 -0.01
C ALA A 552 -24.12 15.01 0.66
N GLU A 553 -25.38 14.65 0.40
CA GLU A 553 -26.57 15.20 1.04
C GLU A 553 -27.52 14.07 1.48
N ALA A 554 -28.03 14.17 2.71
CA ALA A 554 -29.04 13.25 3.25
C ALA A 554 -29.89 13.96 4.32
N GLU A 555 -31.21 13.76 4.29
CA GLU A 555 -32.15 14.26 5.33
C GLU A 555 -32.00 15.76 5.67
N GLY A 556 -31.72 16.61 4.66
CA GLY A 556 -31.56 18.05 4.84
C GLY A 556 -30.18 18.48 5.39
N LYS A 557 -29.24 17.54 5.50
CA LYS A 557 -27.84 17.78 5.89
C LYS A 557 -26.94 17.65 4.68
N LYS A 558 -26.01 18.59 4.50
CA LYS A 558 -25.02 18.56 3.42
C LYS A 558 -23.61 18.51 3.99
N ALA A 559 -22.79 17.58 3.50
CA ALA A 559 -21.41 17.39 3.93
C ALA A 559 -20.42 17.96 2.90
N PHE A 560 -19.38 18.62 3.39
CA PHE A 560 -18.36 19.29 2.59
C PHE A 560 -16.96 18.97 3.10
N ALA A 561 -16.01 18.79 2.17
CA ALA A 561 -14.59 18.84 2.49
C ALA A 561 -14.08 20.26 2.27
N VAL A 562 -13.38 20.81 3.25
CA VAL A 562 -12.83 22.17 3.21
C VAL A 562 -11.33 22.13 3.40
N VAL A 563 -10.61 22.78 2.49
CA VAL A 563 -9.18 23.11 2.66
C VAL A 563 -9.07 24.59 2.96
N SER A 564 -8.45 24.94 4.08
CA SER A 564 -8.30 26.34 4.51
C SER A 564 -6.83 26.76 4.56
N ARG A 565 -6.54 28.01 4.20
CA ARG A 565 -5.21 28.62 4.32
C ARG A 565 -5.33 30.04 4.88
N ASN A 566 -4.48 30.38 5.84
CA ASN A 566 -4.36 31.74 6.39
C ASN A 566 -3.39 32.55 5.52
N LEU A 567 -3.89 33.52 4.76
CA LEU A 567 -3.13 34.38 3.85
C LEU A 567 -2.38 35.52 4.57
N THR A 568 -2.69 35.78 5.83
CA THR A 568 -2.12 36.87 6.64
C THR A 568 -0.92 36.45 7.51
N THR A 569 -0.53 35.17 7.48
CA THR A 569 0.62 34.68 8.26
C THR A 569 1.95 34.82 7.50
N LYS A 570 3.04 35.04 8.25
CA LYS A 570 4.42 35.21 7.74
C LYS A 570 4.98 34.04 6.90
N ALA A 571 4.25 32.94 6.74
CA ALA A 571 4.70 31.79 5.97
C ALA A 571 4.65 32.03 4.44
N ASP A 572 3.81 32.96 3.97
CA ASP A 572 3.74 33.43 2.58
C ASP A 572 4.21 34.90 2.55
N THR A 573 5.50 35.15 2.81
CA THR A 573 6.08 36.51 2.91
C THR A 573 5.74 37.37 1.69
N ASP A 574 5.79 36.79 0.49
CA ASP A 574 5.58 37.52 -0.76
C ASP A 574 4.13 38.01 -0.91
N LEU A 575 3.14 37.19 -0.51
CA LEU A 575 1.72 37.57 -0.62
C LEU A 575 1.32 38.54 0.48
N ALA A 576 1.79 38.34 1.72
CA ALA A 576 1.49 39.23 2.83
C ALA A 576 2.10 40.63 2.58
N GLU A 577 3.33 40.70 2.08
CA GLU A 577 3.96 41.96 1.65
C GLU A 577 3.20 42.59 0.47
N SER A 578 2.86 41.79 -0.55
CA SER A 578 2.07 42.27 -1.70
C SER A 578 0.70 42.78 -1.28
N MET A 579 0.05 42.12 -0.31
CA MET A 579 -1.22 42.55 0.28
C MET A 579 -1.07 43.84 1.06
N GLN A 580 -0.02 43.99 1.86
CA GLN A 580 0.24 45.23 2.60
C GLN A 580 0.46 46.41 1.64
N VAL A 581 1.22 46.19 0.56
CA VAL A 581 1.42 47.20 -0.50
C VAL A 581 0.10 47.50 -1.23
N ALA A 582 -0.68 46.49 -1.60
CA ALA A 582 -1.97 46.66 -2.26
C ALA A 582 -2.97 47.40 -1.34
N MET A 583 -3.04 47.04 -0.06
CA MET A 583 -3.87 47.72 0.94
C MET A 583 -3.44 49.18 1.09
N ALA A 584 -2.14 49.50 1.09
CA ALA A 584 -1.68 50.88 1.11
C ALA A 584 -2.19 51.67 -0.10
N HIS A 585 -2.21 51.07 -1.29
CA HIS A 585 -2.79 51.70 -2.49
C HIS A 585 -4.33 51.83 -2.43
N VAL A 586 -5.03 50.88 -1.79
CA VAL A 586 -6.47 51.00 -1.52
C VAL A 586 -6.74 52.12 -0.52
N PHE A 587 -5.97 52.20 0.57
CA PHE A 587 -6.05 53.30 1.53
C PHE A 587 -5.82 54.65 0.85
N PHE A 588 -4.90 54.72 -0.11
CA PHE A 588 -4.64 55.93 -0.89
C PHE A 588 -5.85 56.44 -1.70
N GLN A 589 -6.86 55.60 -1.97
CA GLN A 589 -8.13 56.02 -2.59
C GLN A 589 -9.01 56.86 -1.65
N TYR A 590 -8.74 56.80 -0.35
CA TYR A 590 -9.44 57.55 0.67
C TYR A 590 -8.56 58.72 1.14
N PHE A 591 -9.14 59.89 1.31
CA PHE A 591 -8.40 61.00 1.92
C PHE A 591 -8.32 60.86 3.44
N ARG A 592 -9.17 60.00 4.04
CA ARG A 592 -9.21 59.77 5.48
C ARG A 592 -9.85 58.42 5.82
N VAL A 593 -9.27 57.72 6.79
CA VAL A 593 -9.85 56.53 7.42
C VAL A 593 -9.70 56.63 8.94
N ASP A 594 -10.81 56.51 9.66
CA ASP A 594 -10.89 56.57 11.11
C ASP A 594 -11.48 55.26 11.68
N LEU A 595 -11.03 54.88 12.87
CA LEU A 595 -11.52 53.71 13.60
C LEU A 595 -12.28 54.15 14.84
N PHE A 596 -13.53 53.71 14.95
CA PHE A 596 -14.40 53.93 16.09
C PHE A 596 -14.58 52.66 16.90
N ASP A 597 -14.63 52.80 18.22
CA ASP A 597 -14.89 51.71 19.17
C ASP A 597 -16.32 51.83 19.72
N GLU A 598 -16.94 50.70 20.09
CA GLU A 598 -18.23 50.67 20.80
C GLU A 598 -18.24 51.48 22.10
N ASN A 599 -17.07 51.73 22.69
CA ASN A 599 -16.89 52.55 23.90
C ASN A 599 -16.87 54.07 23.63
N GLY A 600 -17.10 54.52 22.39
CA GLY A 600 -17.22 55.94 22.06
C GLY A 600 -15.88 56.67 21.86
N THR A 601 -14.82 55.94 21.52
CA THR A 601 -13.51 56.52 21.16
C THR A 601 -13.30 56.51 19.65
N VAL A 602 -12.50 57.45 19.15
CA VAL A 602 -12.06 57.49 17.75
C VAL A 602 -10.54 57.59 17.64
N GLU A 603 -9.96 56.86 16.71
CA GLU A 603 -8.54 56.89 16.36
C GLU A 603 -8.38 57.12 14.86
N ASN A 604 -7.42 57.95 14.45
CA ASN A 604 -7.11 58.11 13.04
C ASN A 604 -6.18 57.00 12.56
N ILE A 605 -6.56 56.30 11.48
CA ILE A 605 -5.77 55.20 10.90
C ILE A 605 -4.99 55.67 9.68
N PHE A 606 -5.59 56.52 8.86
CA PHE A 606 -4.98 57.04 7.64
C PHE A 606 -5.47 58.45 7.33
N LEU A 607 -4.57 59.29 6.83
CA LEU A 607 -4.85 60.67 6.45
C LEU A 607 -3.99 61.04 5.24
N ASN A 608 -4.66 61.41 4.14
CA ASN A 608 -4.06 61.75 2.86
C ASN A 608 -4.78 62.97 2.26
N GLY A 609 -4.58 64.13 2.88
CA GLY A 609 -5.18 65.39 2.48
C GLY A 609 -4.83 66.53 3.44
N ASP A 610 -5.30 67.74 3.16
CA ASP A 610 -5.02 68.96 3.94
C ASP A 610 -5.81 69.06 5.26
N GLN A 611 -6.52 68.00 5.64
CA GLN A 611 -7.30 67.93 6.87
C GLN A 611 -6.38 67.58 8.05
N VAL A 612 -6.79 67.96 9.26
CA VAL A 612 -6.09 67.61 10.50
C VAL A 612 -6.70 66.35 11.10
N ALA A 613 -5.87 65.51 11.73
CA ALA A 613 -6.31 64.42 12.58
C ALA A 613 -7.02 64.97 13.84
N VAL A 614 -8.30 65.28 13.72
CA VAL A 614 -9.13 65.81 14.83
C VAL A 614 -9.15 64.84 16.03
N ALA A 615 -9.09 63.53 15.75
CA ALA A 615 -9.04 62.46 16.75
C ALA A 615 -7.82 62.55 17.69
N ASP A 616 -6.67 63.05 17.22
CA ASP A 616 -5.46 63.18 18.04
C ASP A 616 -5.61 64.23 19.16
N LYS A 617 -6.56 65.16 19.01
CA LYS A 617 -6.81 66.24 19.96
C LYS A 617 -8.07 66.01 20.80
N GLU A 618 -9.02 65.24 20.28
CA GLU A 618 -10.28 64.90 20.96
C GLU A 618 -10.58 63.42 20.71
N PRO A 619 -10.33 62.54 21.70
CA PRO A 619 -10.51 61.10 21.54
C PRO A 619 -11.98 60.65 21.66
N ASP A 620 -12.88 61.50 22.18
CA ASP A 620 -14.32 61.22 22.26
C ASP A 620 -14.96 61.31 20.87
N SER A 621 -15.55 60.21 20.41
CA SER A 621 -16.05 60.09 19.04
C SER A 621 -17.10 61.14 18.69
N VAL A 622 -18.02 61.45 19.62
CA VAL A 622 -19.11 62.41 19.40
C VAL A 622 -18.56 63.83 19.30
N LYS A 623 -17.65 64.22 20.19
CA LYS A 623 -17.01 65.55 20.14
C LYS A 623 -16.09 65.69 18.94
N ALA A 624 -15.34 64.66 18.59
CA ALA A 624 -14.47 64.64 17.43
C ALA A 624 -15.25 64.81 16.12
N CYS A 625 -16.37 64.08 15.95
CA CYS A 625 -17.26 64.23 14.78
C CYS A 625 -17.84 65.64 14.69
N LYS A 626 -18.28 66.24 15.81
CA LYS A 626 -18.78 67.64 15.84
C LYS A 626 -17.69 68.65 15.50
N ALA A 627 -16.48 68.48 16.03
CA ALA A 627 -15.35 69.35 15.73
C ALA A 627 -14.97 69.24 14.24
N TYR A 628 -14.93 68.03 13.70
CA TYR A 628 -14.67 67.76 12.29
C TYR A 628 -15.74 68.42 11.38
N ALA A 629 -17.02 68.20 11.65
CA ALA A 629 -18.12 68.79 10.87
C ALA A 629 -18.04 70.32 10.84
N ASN A 630 -17.66 70.96 11.95
CA ASN A 630 -17.50 72.41 12.01
C ASN A 630 -16.32 72.94 11.20
N MET A 631 -15.25 72.16 11.06
CA MET A 631 -14.03 72.55 10.35
C MET A 631 -14.11 72.29 8.84
N TYR A 632 -14.76 71.20 8.42
CA TYR A 632 -14.61 70.68 7.06
C TYR A 632 -15.92 70.49 6.30
N LEU A 633 -17.09 70.64 6.92
CA LEU A 633 -18.39 70.47 6.26
C LEU A 633 -19.22 71.77 6.20
N HIS A 634 -20.01 71.88 5.14
CA HIS A 634 -20.94 72.99 4.95
C HIS A 634 -21.96 73.06 6.10
N PRO A 635 -22.36 74.26 6.59
CA PRO A 635 -23.25 74.39 7.75
C PRO A 635 -24.54 73.57 7.69
N GLU A 636 -25.13 73.41 6.50
CA GLU A 636 -26.38 72.67 6.29
C GLU A 636 -26.24 71.15 6.49
N ASP A 637 -25.03 70.61 6.32
CA ASP A 637 -24.76 69.17 6.40
C ASP A 637 -24.32 68.71 7.80
N ARG A 638 -24.03 69.63 8.73
CA ARG A 638 -23.37 69.31 10.01
C ARG A 638 -24.22 68.46 10.93
N ASP A 639 -25.49 68.78 11.10
CA ASP A 639 -26.37 68.05 12.02
C ASP A 639 -26.64 66.63 11.49
N ARG A 640 -26.89 66.51 10.18
CA ARG A 640 -27.07 65.23 9.49
C ARG A 640 -25.82 64.35 9.58
N PHE A 641 -24.63 64.94 9.46
CA PHE A 641 -23.37 64.24 9.61
C PHE A 641 -23.19 63.67 11.03
N VAL A 642 -23.49 64.46 12.06
CA VAL A 642 -23.37 64.01 13.45
C VAL A 642 -24.34 62.87 13.76
N GLU A 643 -25.56 62.92 13.22
CA GLU A 643 -26.54 61.83 13.35
C GLU A 643 -26.07 60.55 12.62
N PHE A 644 -25.50 60.69 11.43
CA PHE A 644 -24.97 59.54 10.69
C PHE A 644 -23.84 58.82 11.43
N TYR A 645 -23.00 59.55 12.15
CA TYR A 645 -21.89 59.03 12.96
C TYR A 645 -22.31 58.53 14.36
N ASP A 646 -23.60 58.37 14.63
CA ASP A 646 -24.05 57.65 15.83
C ASP A 646 -23.80 56.14 15.68
N MET A 647 -22.69 55.68 16.26
CA MET A 647 -22.23 54.29 16.21
C MET A 647 -23.22 53.30 16.84
N THR A 648 -24.07 53.76 17.77
CA THR A 648 -25.04 52.88 18.45
C THR A 648 -26.14 52.40 17.51
N THR A 649 -26.40 53.14 16.42
CA THR A 649 -27.47 52.86 15.46
C THR A 649 -26.98 52.21 14.16
N VAL A 650 -25.66 52.18 13.91
CA VAL A 650 -25.08 51.74 12.62
C VAL A 650 -25.51 50.31 12.26
N LYS A 651 -25.45 49.36 13.20
CA LYS A 651 -25.85 47.97 12.93
C LYS A 651 -27.31 47.84 12.54
N GLN A 652 -28.20 48.44 13.32
CA GLN A 652 -29.64 48.40 13.05
C GLN A 652 -29.95 48.98 11.67
N ARG A 653 -29.20 50.02 11.26
CA ARG A 653 -29.29 50.61 9.91
C ARG A 653 -28.74 49.68 8.83
N CYS A 654 -27.62 49.00 9.06
CA CYS A 654 -27.09 47.96 8.16
C CYS A 654 -28.10 46.82 7.95
N ASP A 655 -28.66 46.29 9.04
CA ASP A 655 -29.63 45.19 9.00
C ASP A 655 -30.92 45.58 8.29
N ALA A 656 -31.40 46.82 8.50
CA ALA A 656 -32.60 47.34 7.83
C ALA A 656 -32.43 47.48 6.31
N CYS A 657 -31.19 47.63 5.82
CA CYS A 657 -30.87 47.78 4.41
C CYS A 657 -30.32 46.50 3.76
N ASP A 658 -30.25 45.38 4.49
CA ASP A 658 -29.61 44.13 4.06
C ASP A 658 -28.20 44.36 3.46
N ALA A 659 -27.44 45.27 4.10
CA ALA A 659 -26.13 45.71 3.63
C ALA A 659 -25.09 45.62 4.74
N ASN A 660 -23.87 45.22 4.38
CA ASN A 660 -22.76 45.09 5.35
C ASN A 660 -22.17 46.44 5.80
N TYR A 661 -22.55 47.55 5.16
CA TYR A 661 -22.10 48.91 5.47
C TYR A 661 -23.18 49.93 5.10
N ILE A 662 -23.05 51.15 5.61
CA ILE A 662 -23.90 52.30 5.22
C ILE A 662 -23.04 53.41 4.62
N VAL A 663 -23.62 54.20 3.70
CA VAL A 663 -22.95 55.30 3.02
C VAL A 663 -23.83 56.55 3.06
N ASP A 664 -23.21 57.70 3.28
CA ASP A 664 -23.86 59.00 3.11
C ASP A 664 -22.87 60.03 2.51
N TYR A 665 -23.40 61.17 2.07
CA TYR A 665 -22.76 62.16 1.22
C TYR A 665 -22.88 63.55 1.84
N TYR A 666 -21.78 64.29 2.04
CA TYR A 666 -21.77 65.68 2.57
C TYR A 666 -20.85 66.64 1.79
N HIS A 667 -21.22 67.92 1.71
CA HIS A 667 -20.48 68.93 0.97
C HIS A 667 -19.24 69.44 1.73
N SER A 668 -18.10 69.52 1.03
CA SER A 668 -16.84 70.04 1.55
C SER A 668 -16.90 71.55 1.78
N ALA A 669 -16.50 72.01 2.96
CA ALA A 669 -16.25 73.43 3.26
C ALA A 669 -14.76 73.81 3.17
N ILE A 670 -13.92 72.94 2.59
CA ILE A 670 -12.48 73.18 2.47
C ILE A 670 -12.22 74.33 1.49
N PRO A 671 -11.37 75.32 1.84
CA PRO A 671 -11.03 76.42 0.93
C PRO A 671 -10.39 75.89 -0.36
N GLY A 672 -11.02 76.17 -1.50
CA GLY A 672 -10.55 75.72 -2.83
C GLY A 672 -11.31 74.53 -3.42
N ASP A 673 -12.04 73.76 -2.61
CA ASP A 673 -12.80 72.57 -3.05
C ASP A 673 -14.17 72.91 -3.68
N LYS A 674 -14.60 74.18 -3.64
CA LYS A 674 -15.87 74.68 -4.23
C LYS A 674 -17.12 73.87 -3.85
N GLY A 675 -17.20 73.34 -2.63
CA GLY A 675 -18.37 72.55 -2.20
C GLY A 675 -18.35 71.09 -2.65
N ARG A 676 -17.22 70.60 -3.19
CA ARG A 676 -17.12 69.23 -3.74
C ARG A 676 -17.71 68.19 -2.79
N MET A 677 -18.51 67.31 -3.39
CA MET A 677 -19.17 66.23 -2.68
C MET A 677 -18.17 65.18 -2.14
N GLN A 678 -18.26 64.89 -0.84
CA GLN A 678 -17.50 63.83 -0.15
C GLN A 678 -18.42 62.67 0.25
N MET A 679 -17.96 61.45 0.03
CA MET A 679 -18.63 60.21 0.41
C MET A 679 -18.02 59.65 1.69
N TYR A 680 -18.88 59.26 2.63
CA TYR A 680 -18.52 58.70 3.92
C TYR A 680 -19.20 57.35 4.09
N MET A 681 -18.39 56.32 4.34
CA MET A 681 -18.84 54.94 4.51
C MET A 681 -18.54 54.48 5.93
N LEU A 682 -19.53 53.89 6.61
CA LEU A 682 -19.38 53.26 7.92
C LEU A 682 -19.55 51.75 7.80
N LEU A 683 -18.51 51.01 8.17
CA LEU A 683 -18.43 49.56 8.13
C LEU A 683 -18.29 49.00 9.55
N PRO A 684 -19.33 48.36 10.13
CA PRO A 684 -19.21 47.63 11.38
C PRO A 684 -18.43 46.33 11.20
N PHE A 685 -17.55 46.00 12.14
CA PHE A 685 -16.84 44.72 12.19
C PHE A 685 -16.58 44.31 13.65
N ARG A 686 -16.25 43.04 13.87
CA ARG A 686 -15.97 42.50 15.20
C ARG A 686 -14.50 42.14 15.35
N TYR A 687 -13.91 42.56 16.46
CA TYR A 687 -12.51 42.25 16.79
C TYR A 687 -12.37 41.99 18.29
N ASN A 688 -11.76 40.86 18.67
CA ASN A 688 -11.61 40.40 20.06
C ASN A 688 -12.93 40.44 20.87
N GLY A 689 -14.03 40.01 20.26
CA GLY A 689 -15.35 39.95 20.89
C GLY A 689 -16.11 41.27 20.97
N LYS A 690 -15.47 42.40 20.64
CA LYS A 690 -16.05 43.76 20.67
C LYS A 690 -16.39 44.29 19.29
N TRP A 691 -17.34 45.22 19.23
CA TRP A 691 -17.67 45.90 17.98
C TRP A 691 -16.83 47.14 17.74
N LYS A 692 -16.41 47.27 16.49
CA LYS A 692 -15.68 48.41 15.97
C LYS A 692 -16.28 48.86 14.65
N TYR A 693 -16.01 50.11 14.27
CA TYR A 693 -16.56 50.70 13.06
C TYR A 693 -15.45 51.42 12.31
N ILE A 694 -15.26 51.09 11.04
CA ILE A 694 -14.33 51.82 10.16
C ILE A 694 -15.13 52.89 9.45
N SER A 695 -14.66 54.14 9.52
CA SER A 695 -15.10 55.19 8.63
C SER A 695 -14.10 55.38 7.50
N CYS A 696 -14.57 55.27 6.26
CA CYS A 696 -13.78 55.50 5.07
C CYS A 696 -14.32 56.72 4.29
N CYS A 697 -13.48 57.72 4.08
CA CYS A 697 -13.86 59.00 3.48
C CYS A 697 -13.12 59.24 2.17
N ARG A 698 -13.84 59.50 1.08
CA ARG A 698 -13.26 59.87 -0.22
C ARG A 698 -14.10 60.93 -0.90
N TYR A 699 -13.54 61.58 -1.93
CA TYR A 699 -14.35 62.44 -2.78
C TYR A 699 -15.31 61.58 -3.63
N ALA A 700 -16.52 62.06 -3.87
CA ALA A 700 -17.44 61.42 -4.80
C ALA A 700 -16.99 61.73 -6.23
N ASP A 701 -16.73 60.71 -7.03
CA ASP A 701 -16.19 60.89 -8.39
C ASP A 701 -17.29 61.00 -9.48
N GLU A 702 -18.55 60.67 -9.18
CA GLU A 702 -19.65 60.65 -10.17
C GLU A 702 -21.02 61.04 -9.57
N ILE A 703 -21.11 62.17 -8.88
CA ILE A 703 -22.42 62.80 -8.65
C ILE A 703 -22.42 64.05 -9.50
N GLU A 704 -23.30 64.11 -10.53
CA GLU A 704 -23.59 65.36 -11.22
C GLU A 704 -24.10 66.35 -10.19
N ASP A 705 -23.20 67.24 -9.80
CA ASP A 705 -23.45 68.32 -8.87
C ASP A 705 -24.45 69.27 -9.54
N THR A 706 -25.73 69.11 -9.22
CA THR A 706 -26.80 70.04 -9.67
C THR A 706 -26.81 71.33 -8.86
N TRP A 707 -25.85 71.51 -7.95
CA TRP A 707 -25.64 72.69 -7.12
C TRP A 707 -24.88 73.81 -7.85
N LYS A 708 -25.25 74.11 -9.10
CA LYS A 708 -24.86 75.34 -9.79
C LYS A 708 -25.96 76.39 -9.76
#